data_AF-A0AAW4YFQ1-F1
#
_entry.id   AF-A0AAW4YFQ1-F1
#
_cell.length_a   1.000
_cell.length_b   1.000
_cell.length_c   1.000
_cell.angle_alpha   90.00
_cell.angle_beta   90.00
_cell.angle_gamma   90.00
#
_symmetry.space_group_name_H-M   'P 1'
#
loop_
_entity.id
_entity.type
_entity.pdbx_description
1 polymer ?
#
loop_
_entity_poly.entity_id
_entity_poly.type
_entity_poly.pdbx_seq_one_letter_code
_entity_poly.pdbx_strand_id
1 'polypeptide(L)'
;MKVRIEKALRLHRSVMAQMPTGTGKTVLLASVVESFLREHSNCNVWIVAHRRELVSQIKDTLNKFLLNFSFSNHPVPLSKEGSTSTPSPSSSEGGDVTALRCSEPLRSKVGGPSKVSPDCAGWDRLTATCLRPTEGLGDRLGERGGDGLGATSASSVNPTSDMMPIKAVSIQWLSKHYDEIEEEPGMIVIDEAHHALAKTYKGMWDRFPKAKFLGLTATPCRLNGKGFTDLFDVLVQSWSVPEFISKGRLATYDFVSIKSDGVTQRLIDSLQKRGADGDYQNKEMDMLLNKKPSIERLYKSFEKYGKDRKGIVYAINISHANAIAEFYREHGIAAVAIDSKTPSSLRKELIERFKASSNTSFSKTHPSSLTLKGGSTAFPKPLSPQGTGDVTAPPRRSEPLRSKVGGPSKVSPDCAGWDRLTDTCLRAGDGLGATCLRVADGVGDRLAPIQVLVNVDIFSEGFDCPDVEFVQLARPTLSLAKYLQMVGRGLRVARGKKSCVMIDNVGLYRVFGLPSQVWNWNAMFEGKLKVGKKKETAKKRAFFLGSEEQEGHQDDSDSEMEMVVSHEELLQTLHDREFVDSRGEFAIIKLPDGKMTVVNRQGEQVLEPGDYRDMKLLDGNILFYRHRRKEVCYYDLLSGAIIDDGPSVYDVPKVVTLEGWEFIKYGDVYMSRTYEHFSWPYCPSKYDLFNFGDYLIYRYNYLVDSGCQEWYYYEGGNGLMMKATIDSNRVCFLRGDYEHVYWKCATLRCGCIVVMDSKQDYYLVDSYLKKTYIGCNNPKNENEDLHIVMPRLGKKYYDEMMLQEKKKEASEMILLHEKSVAGHVELYQAGKKWGIKVDGRVVVPPLYRSIAQPVGAYCAFEEIPRYWGIMTLKGKVIVDAKYEKVEIRDGGIAVVTDITGKTQTIHLKA
;
A
#
# COMPACT_ATOMS: atom_id res chain seq x y z
N MET A 1 -20.24 13.00 -2.70
CA MET A 1 -19.44 11.98 -1.98
C MET A 1 -20.13 11.48 -0.72
N LYS A 2 -20.44 12.35 0.26
CA LYS A 2 -21.15 12.02 1.52
C LYS A 2 -22.30 11.02 1.34
N VAL A 3 -23.29 11.37 0.52
CA VAL A 3 -24.47 10.52 0.22
C VAL A 3 -24.10 9.10 -0.26
N ARG A 4 -23.03 8.97 -1.06
CA ARG A 4 -22.55 7.66 -1.55
C ARG A 4 -21.93 6.83 -0.42
N ILE A 5 -21.19 7.46 0.49
CA ILE A 5 -20.63 6.81 1.67
C ILE A 5 -21.76 6.37 2.61
N GLU A 6 -22.74 7.25 2.89
CA GLU A 6 -23.88 6.93 3.75
C GLU A 6 -24.71 5.77 3.20
N LYS A 7 -25.00 5.78 1.88
CA LYS A 7 -25.68 4.65 1.21
C LYS A 7 -24.89 3.35 1.34
N ALA A 8 -23.56 3.41 1.18
CA ALA A 8 -22.71 2.22 1.34
C ALA A 8 -22.68 1.73 2.79
N LEU A 9 -22.60 2.63 3.79
CA LEU A 9 -22.61 2.27 5.22
C LEU A 9 -23.95 1.66 5.68
N ARG A 10 -25.06 1.95 4.99
CA ARG A 10 -26.34 1.27 5.22
C ARG A 10 -26.32 -0.19 4.75
N LEU A 11 -25.65 -0.48 3.63
CA LEU A 11 -25.61 -1.82 3.03
C LEU A 11 -24.45 -2.69 3.53
N HIS A 12 -23.35 -2.08 3.94
CA HIS A 12 -22.10 -2.76 4.30
C HIS A 12 -21.65 -2.38 5.71
N ARG A 13 -20.88 -3.27 6.35
CA ARG A 13 -20.32 -3.00 7.69
C ARG A 13 -19.07 -2.14 7.57
N SER A 14 -18.22 -2.44 6.59
CA SER A 14 -16.90 -1.84 6.43
C SER A 14 -16.77 -1.20 5.05
N VAL A 15 -16.71 0.13 5.01
CA VAL A 15 -16.62 0.91 3.77
C VAL A 15 -15.27 1.62 3.71
N MET A 16 -14.55 1.44 2.60
CA MET A 16 -13.39 2.26 2.28
C MET A 16 -13.81 3.37 1.31
N ALA A 17 -13.37 4.59 1.55
CA ALA A 17 -13.58 5.74 0.69
C ALA A 17 -12.24 6.28 0.19
N GLN A 18 -12.10 6.35 -1.14
CA GLN A 18 -10.93 6.90 -1.81
C GLN A 18 -11.17 8.37 -2.18
N MET A 19 -10.22 9.23 -1.79
CA MET A 19 -10.22 10.66 -2.08
C MET A 19 -8.79 11.22 -2.22
N PRO A 20 -8.45 11.87 -3.34
CA PRO A 20 -7.13 12.47 -3.54
C PRO A 20 -6.70 13.41 -2.41
N THR A 21 -5.39 13.51 -2.18
CA THR A 21 -4.83 14.44 -1.20
C THR A 21 -5.21 15.88 -1.53
N GLY A 22 -5.58 16.69 -0.53
CA GLY A 22 -5.97 18.09 -0.72
C GLY A 22 -7.46 18.33 -1.01
N THR A 23 -8.27 17.29 -1.19
CA THR A 23 -9.71 17.41 -1.57
C THR A 23 -10.68 17.50 -0.39
N GLY A 24 -10.17 17.59 0.85
CA GLY A 24 -10.99 17.78 2.05
C GLY A 24 -11.48 16.50 2.73
N LYS A 25 -10.69 15.41 2.72
CA LYS A 25 -10.97 14.15 3.45
C LYS A 25 -11.46 14.38 4.89
N THR A 26 -10.76 15.23 5.64
CA THR A 26 -11.09 15.54 7.05
C THR A 26 -12.44 16.25 7.20
N VAL A 27 -12.82 17.10 6.24
CA VAL A 27 -14.13 17.77 6.23
C VAL A 27 -15.24 16.76 5.91
N LEU A 28 -15.00 15.88 4.94
CA LEU A 28 -15.94 14.81 4.63
C LEU A 28 -16.14 13.88 5.83
N LEU A 29 -15.04 13.49 6.48
CA LEU A 29 -15.05 12.71 7.72
C LEU A 29 -15.99 13.35 8.74
N ALA A 30 -15.78 14.63 9.06
CA ALA A 30 -16.58 15.35 10.04
C ALA A 30 -18.07 15.32 9.70
N SER A 31 -18.42 15.56 8.43
CA SER A 31 -19.81 15.57 8.00
C SER A 31 -20.50 14.19 8.00
N VAL A 32 -19.75 13.11 7.77
CA VAL A 32 -20.28 11.73 7.87
C VAL A 32 -20.46 11.33 9.32
N VAL A 33 -19.49 11.66 10.19
CA VAL A 33 -19.57 11.42 11.64
C VAL A 33 -20.76 12.16 12.24
N GLU A 34 -20.96 13.43 11.89
CA GLU A 34 -22.11 14.21 12.32
C GLU A 34 -23.44 13.56 11.96
N SER A 35 -23.59 13.13 10.70
CA SER A 35 -24.79 12.47 10.19
C SER A 35 -25.08 11.18 10.98
N PHE A 36 -24.02 10.38 11.22
CA PHE A 36 -24.13 9.14 11.95
C PHE A 36 -24.60 9.35 13.40
N LEU A 37 -24.02 10.33 14.11
CA LEU A 37 -24.39 10.66 15.49
C LEU A 37 -25.82 11.21 15.60
N ARG A 38 -26.30 11.95 14.60
CA ARG A 38 -27.70 12.41 14.56
C ARG A 38 -28.68 11.25 14.36
N GLU A 39 -28.33 10.25 13.56
CA GLU A 39 -29.14 9.05 13.35
C GLU A 39 -29.05 8.07 14.54
N HIS A 40 -27.98 8.13 15.35
CA HIS A 40 -27.70 7.18 16.44
C HIS A 40 -27.29 7.90 17.74
N SER A 41 -28.27 8.48 18.45
CA SER A 41 -28.04 9.34 19.63
C SER A 41 -27.32 8.68 20.82
N ASN A 42 -27.29 7.34 20.89
CA ASN A 42 -26.67 6.57 21.98
C ASN A 42 -25.37 5.88 21.55
N CYS A 43 -24.78 6.25 20.40
CA CYS A 43 -23.58 5.61 19.88
C CYS A 43 -22.35 6.52 19.97
N ASN A 44 -21.22 5.91 20.32
CA ASN A 44 -19.92 6.58 20.32
C ASN A 44 -19.19 6.34 18.99
N VAL A 45 -18.50 7.37 18.49
CA VAL A 45 -17.66 7.30 17.29
C VAL A 45 -16.20 7.38 17.69
N TRP A 46 -15.40 6.41 17.26
CA TRP A 46 -13.97 6.42 17.47
C TRP A 46 -13.24 6.79 16.20
N ILE A 47 -12.33 7.75 16.29
CA ILE A 47 -11.47 8.18 15.20
C ILE A 47 -10.08 7.68 15.51
N VAL A 48 -9.63 6.73 14.68
CA VAL A 48 -8.37 6.04 14.84
C VAL A 48 -7.40 6.55 13.78
N ALA A 49 -6.25 7.06 14.24
CA ALA A 49 -5.18 7.51 13.35
C ALA A 49 -3.85 6.85 13.71
N HIS A 50 -2.94 6.74 12.74
CA HIS A 50 -1.62 6.17 13.00
C HIS A 50 -0.70 7.16 13.75
N ARG A 51 -0.91 8.47 13.57
CA ARG A 51 -0.08 9.55 14.12
C ARG A 51 -0.89 10.46 15.04
N ARG A 52 -0.26 10.94 16.13
CA ARG A 52 -0.91 11.73 17.18
C ARG A 52 -1.35 13.11 16.69
N GLU A 53 -0.63 13.66 15.72
CA GLU A 53 -0.88 14.98 15.13
C GLU A 53 -2.18 15.01 14.31
N LEU A 54 -2.53 13.90 13.65
CA LEU A 54 -3.80 13.76 12.92
C LEU A 54 -5.01 13.79 13.85
N VAL A 55 -4.89 13.19 15.04
CA VAL A 55 -5.92 13.21 16.08
C VAL A 55 -6.24 14.66 16.47
N SER A 56 -5.21 15.49 16.69
CA SER A 56 -5.39 16.91 17.03
C SER A 56 -6.04 17.70 15.90
N GLN A 57 -5.63 17.47 14.65
CA GLN A 57 -6.21 18.18 13.51
C GLN A 57 -7.67 17.78 13.24
N ILE A 58 -7.99 16.49 13.37
CA ILE A 58 -9.36 16.00 13.24
C ILE A 58 -10.20 16.60 14.35
N LYS A 59 -9.69 16.67 15.59
CA LYS A 59 -10.34 17.37 16.70
C LYS A 59 -10.60 18.84 16.38
N ASP A 60 -9.61 19.59 15.91
CA ASP A 60 -9.78 21.01 15.57
C ASP A 60 -10.79 21.22 14.42
N THR A 61 -10.81 20.30 13.45
CA THR A 61 -11.76 20.34 12.34
C THR A 61 -13.16 20.04 12.86
N LEU A 62 -13.33 18.97 13.64
CA LEU A 62 -14.60 18.63 14.27
C LEU A 62 -15.11 19.76 15.16
N ASN A 63 -14.26 20.40 15.97
CA ASN A 63 -14.62 21.56 16.79
C ASN A 63 -15.19 22.72 15.96
N LYS A 64 -14.62 22.97 14.78
CA LYS A 64 -15.10 24.04 13.87
C LYS A 64 -16.45 23.72 13.23
N PHE A 65 -16.73 22.45 12.98
CA PHE A 65 -17.98 22.01 12.33
C PHE A 65 -19.09 21.63 13.32
N LEU A 66 -18.75 21.18 14.52
CA LEU A 66 -19.64 20.51 15.47
C LEU A 66 -19.75 21.27 16.80
N LEU A 67 -20.12 22.56 16.76
CA LEU A 67 -20.06 23.56 17.84
C LEU A 67 -20.55 23.19 19.27
N ASN A 68 -20.96 21.97 19.61
CA ASN A 68 -21.43 21.57 20.93
C ASN A 68 -21.05 20.13 21.39
N PHE A 69 -19.90 19.56 20.99
CA PHE A 69 -19.49 18.24 21.51
C PHE A 69 -18.19 18.28 22.32
N SER A 70 -18.25 17.71 23.53
CA SER A 70 -17.12 17.56 24.44
C SER A 70 -16.26 16.34 24.05
N PHE A 71 -14.92 16.47 24.17
CA PHE A 71 -13.93 15.44 23.82
C PHE A 71 -13.23 14.93 25.09
N SER A 72 -13.07 13.61 25.23
CA SER A 72 -12.16 13.06 26.26
C SER A 72 -10.71 13.07 25.76
N ASN A 73 -9.82 13.71 26.53
CA ASN A 73 -8.37 13.54 26.39
C ASN A 73 -7.95 12.45 27.38
N HIS A 74 -7.67 11.24 26.92
CA HIS A 74 -6.83 10.35 27.73
C HIS A 74 -5.37 10.80 27.58
N PRO A 75 -4.64 11.08 28.68
CA PRO A 75 -3.22 11.38 28.59
C PRO A 75 -2.48 10.15 28.06
N VAL A 76 -1.54 10.37 27.15
CA VAL A 76 -0.49 9.40 26.83
C VAL A 76 0.39 9.30 28.07
N PRO A 77 0.47 8.17 28.79
CA PRO A 77 1.32 8.10 29.98
C PRO A 77 2.80 8.10 29.56
N LEU A 78 3.56 9.06 30.10
CA LEU A 78 4.96 8.87 30.44
C LEU A 78 4.97 8.20 31.82
N SER A 79 5.45 6.97 31.93
CA SER A 79 5.78 6.41 33.25
C SER A 79 6.95 5.45 33.14
N LYS A 80 8.08 5.85 33.72
CA LYS A 80 9.01 4.94 34.39
C LYS A 80 8.83 5.11 35.89
N GLU A 81 8.44 4.00 36.49
CA GLU A 81 8.66 3.47 37.84
C GLU A 81 8.40 4.34 39.08
N GLY A 82 7.46 3.85 39.89
CA GLY A 82 7.85 3.12 41.11
C GLY A 82 8.51 3.96 42.18
N SER A 83 7.70 4.46 43.11
CA SER A 83 8.19 4.82 44.44
C SER A 83 7.43 4.00 45.47
N THR A 84 8.15 3.02 46.01
CA THR A 84 7.88 2.35 47.28
C THR A 84 7.63 3.39 48.37
N SER A 85 6.44 3.39 48.94
CA SER A 85 6.21 3.92 50.29
C SER A 85 6.11 2.74 51.25
N THR A 86 7.07 2.68 52.15
CA THR A 86 7.11 1.81 53.32
C THR A 86 5.98 2.20 54.30
N PRO A 87 5.23 1.24 54.85
CA PRO A 87 4.51 1.42 56.09
C PRO A 87 5.26 0.78 57.26
N SER A 88 5.24 1.43 58.42
CA SER A 88 5.50 0.88 59.75
C SER A 88 5.09 1.93 60.80
N PRO A 89 4.63 1.58 62.02
CA PRO A 89 4.59 0.25 62.63
C PRO A 89 3.27 -0.19 63.34
N SER A 90 3.25 -1.49 63.64
CA SER A 90 2.70 -2.20 64.82
C SER A 90 1.18 -2.29 65.07
N SER A 91 0.65 -3.51 65.11
CA SER A 91 0.66 -4.34 66.33
C SER A 91 0.14 -5.78 66.10
N SER A 92 0.78 -6.75 66.80
CA SER A 92 0.29 -8.05 67.36
C SER A 92 -0.59 -8.97 66.48
N GLU A 93 -0.41 -10.28 66.33
CA GLU A 93 0.31 -11.40 66.99
C GLU A 93 0.29 -12.54 65.94
N GLY A 94 1.32 -13.33 65.67
CA GLY A 94 1.88 -14.42 66.49
C GLY A 94 1.87 -15.70 65.64
N GLY A 95 3.00 -16.10 65.05
CA GLY A 95 3.81 -17.27 65.47
C GLY A 95 4.09 -18.16 64.24
N ASP A 96 5.33 -18.23 63.74
CA ASP A 96 6.38 -19.25 64.04
C ASP A 96 6.24 -20.46 63.08
N VAL A 97 7.25 -21.07 62.42
CA VAL A 97 8.68 -21.29 62.73
C VAL A 97 9.47 -21.63 61.42
N THR A 98 10.70 -21.08 61.32
CA THR A 98 11.95 -21.53 60.61
C THR A 98 12.01 -21.81 59.09
N ALA A 99 12.86 -21.19 58.25
CA ALA A 99 14.34 -20.96 58.26
C ALA A 99 15.14 -22.25 57.91
N LEU A 100 16.23 -22.32 57.12
CA LEU A 100 17.13 -21.37 56.45
C LEU A 100 18.17 -22.18 55.62
N ARG A 101 19.02 -21.46 54.85
CA ARG A 101 20.39 -21.78 54.34
C ARG A 101 20.53 -22.29 52.90
N CYS A 102 21.13 -21.48 52.00
CA CYS A 102 22.59 -21.26 51.75
C CYS A 102 23.22 -22.47 51.03
N SER A 103 24.07 -22.39 50.01
CA SER A 103 25.01 -21.36 49.51
C SER A 103 25.64 -21.84 48.19
N GLU A 104 26.01 -20.89 47.31
CA GLU A 104 27.13 -20.77 46.32
C GLU A 104 28.22 -21.89 46.13
N PRO A 105 29.18 -21.83 45.15
CA PRO A 105 29.44 -20.90 44.02
C PRO A 105 29.98 -21.55 42.68
N LEU A 106 30.27 -20.70 41.67
CA LEU A 106 31.43 -20.69 40.73
C LEU A 106 31.18 -20.66 39.20
N ARG A 107 31.53 -19.49 38.61
CA ARG A 107 32.31 -19.21 37.36
C ARG A 107 32.03 -20.05 36.10
N SER A 108 31.79 -19.50 34.91
CA SER A 108 32.52 -18.49 34.11
C SER A 108 31.84 -18.46 32.71
N LYS A 109 31.95 -17.52 31.76
CA LYS A 109 32.65 -16.25 31.54
C LYS A 109 31.90 -15.57 30.34
N VAL A 110 31.58 -14.27 30.46
CA VAL A 110 31.76 -13.15 29.48
C VAL A 110 31.15 -13.33 28.07
N GLY A 111 30.33 -12.45 27.50
CA GLY A 111 30.13 -10.97 27.61
C GLY A 111 29.96 -10.45 26.16
N GLY A 112 29.26 -9.38 25.80
CA GLY A 112 28.76 -8.18 26.46
C GLY A 112 28.41 -7.12 25.39
N PRO A 113 27.96 -5.90 25.77
CA PRO A 113 26.88 -5.15 25.11
C PRO A 113 27.29 -3.76 24.56
N SER A 114 26.35 -2.99 23.99
CA SER A 114 26.51 -1.56 23.73
C SER A 114 25.51 -0.71 24.51
N LYS A 115 26.07 0.32 25.15
CA LYS A 115 25.53 1.16 26.22
C LYS A 115 24.71 2.33 25.70
N VAL A 116 23.72 2.75 26.49
CA VAL A 116 23.22 4.13 26.53
C VAL A 116 23.67 4.69 27.88
N SER A 117 24.45 5.77 27.88
CA SER A 117 24.83 6.50 29.09
C SER A 117 23.97 7.76 29.30
N PRO A 118 23.75 8.16 30.56
CA PRO A 118 22.89 9.28 31.00
C PRO A 118 23.70 10.55 31.31
N ASP A 119 23.03 11.68 31.54
CA ASP A 119 23.39 12.69 32.56
C ASP A 119 22.18 13.60 32.89
N CYS A 120 22.16 14.09 34.14
CA CYS A 120 20.98 14.47 34.92
C CYS A 120 20.74 15.99 35.09
N ALA A 121 19.46 16.31 35.31
CA ALA A 121 18.79 17.28 36.21
C ALA A 121 19.46 18.57 36.77
N GLY A 122 18.63 19.62 36.87
CA GLY A 122 18.76 20.88 37.64
C GLY A 122 18.55 22.09 36.72
N TRP A 123 17.64 23.06 36.92
CA TRP A 123 17.29 23.82 38.12
C TRP A 123 15.90 24.50 37.99
N ASP A 124 15.27 24.71 39.15
CA ASP A 124 14.35 25.76 39.61
C ASP A 124 12.93 26.01 39.04
N ARG A 125 11.99 25.84 39.98
CA ARG A 125 10.74 26.59 40.14
C ARG A 125 11.01 28.09 40.25
N LEU A 126 10.30 28.90 39.47
CA LEU A 126 9.83 30.21 39.93
C LEU A 126 8.37 30.42 39.49
N THR A 127 7.56 30.65 40.51
CA THR A 127 6.19 31.18 40.52
C THR A 127 6.01 32.40 39.63
N ALA A 128 4.93 32.44 38.84
CA ALA A 128 4.29 33.69 38.43
C ALA A 128 2.81 33.49 38.11
N THR A 129 2.00 34.13 38.94
CA THR A 129 0.56 34.40 38.88
C THR A 129 0.16 35.02 37.53
N CYS A 130 -0.87 34.47 36.86
CA CYS A 130 -1.50 35.14 35.72
C CYS A 130 -2.90 35.62 36.07
N LEU A 131 -3.02 36.94 36.01
CA LEU A 131 -4.20 37.79 36.17
C LEU A 131 -5.26 37.48 35.10
N ARG A 132 -6.53 37.56 35.51
CA ARG A 132 -7.70 37.65 34.62
C ARG A 132 -7.75 39.02 33.94
N PRO A 133 -8.23 39.12 32.69
CA PRO A 133 -8.88 40.33 32.22
C PRO A 133 -10.38 40.25 32.51
N THR A 134 -10.83 41.25 33.25
CA THR A 134 -12.20 41.73 33.40
C THR A 134 -12.73 42.29 32.08
N GLU A 135 -13.97 41.95 31.71
CA GLU A 135 -14.82 42.86 30.93
C GLU A 135 -16.19 42.97 31.63
N GLY A 136 -16.56 44.22 31.95
CA GLY A 136 -17.86 44.63 32.48
C GLY A 136 -18.93 44.60 31.39
N LEU A 137 -20.16 44.23 31.74
CA LEU A 137 -21.23 45.08 32.28
C LEU A 137 -21.90 45.95 31.20
N GLY A 138 -23.18 45.65 30.95
CA GLY A 138 -24.07 46.42 30.10
C GLY A 138 -25.47 45.79 30.05
N ASP A 139 -26.31 46.21 30.99
CA ASP A 139 -27.70 45.80 31.25
C ASP A 139 -28.65 45.82 30.04
N ARG A 140 -29.70 44.96 30.10
CA ARG A 140 -31.11 45.41 30.11
C ARG A 140 -32.09 44.27 30.43
N LEU A 141 -32.93 44.54 31.43
CA LEU A 141 -34.07 43.77 31.96
C LEU A 141 -35.37 43.99 31.15
N GLY A 142 -36.29 43.02 31.28
CA GLY A 142 -37.74 43.10 31.01
C GLY A 142 -38.34 41.68 30.85
N GLU A 143 -38.85 41.03 31.92
CA GLU A 143 -40.28 40.94 32.32
C GLU A 143 -41.26 40.61 31.15
N ARG A 144 -42.24 39.70 31.19
CA ARG A 144 -42.94 38.89 32.23
C ARG A 144 -43.91 37.91 31.52
N GLY A 145 -44.36 36.87 32.23
CA GLY A 145 -45.60 36.10 31.99
C GLY A 145 -45.36 34.66 31.51
N GLY A 146 -45.67 33.56 32.21
CA GLY A 146 -46.58 33.35 33.34
C GLY A 146 -47.75 32.48 32.88
N ASP A 147 -47.65 31.15 33.09
CA ASP A 147 -48.73 30.30 33.63
C ASP A 147 -48.21 28.86 33.82
N GLY A 148 -48.51 28.31 34.99
CA GLY A 148 -48.09 26.99 35.45
C GLY A 148 -49.25 26.07 35.84
N LEU A 149 -48.87 25.01 36.57
CA LEU A 149 -49.66 23.91 37.17
C LEU A 149 -49.66 22.62 36.31
N GLY A 150 -49.26 21.44 36.79
CA GLY A 150 -49.05 20.99 38.17
C GLY A 150 -47.94 19.94 38.32
N ALA A 151 -47.39 19.92 39.53
CA ALA A 151 -46.29 19.10 40.00
C ALA A 151 -46.73 17.69 40.44
N THR A 152 -45.82 16.72 40.36
CA THR A 152 -45.39 15.97 41.56
C THR A 152 -43.94 15.51 41.37
N SER A 153 -43.10 15.93 42.30
CA SER A 153 -41.69 15.64 42.49
C SER A 153 -41.42 14.21 42.95
N ALA A 154 -40.38 13.59 42.40
CA ALA A 154 -39.53 12.66 43.14
C ALA A 154 -38.05 13.03 42.88
N SER A 155 -37.31 13.05 43.97
CA SER A 155 -36.02 13.69 44.19
C SER A 155 -34.83 13.10 43.44
N SER A 156 -34.03 13.99 42.87
CA SER A 156 -32.56 13.99 42.81
C SER A 156 -31.82 12.66 43.01
N VAL A 157 -31.41 12.07 41.89
CA VAL A 157 -30.18 11.28 41.79
C VAL A 157 -29.31 11.96 40.74
N ASN A 158 -28.10 12.38 41.12
CA ASN A 158 -27.10 12.96 40.21
C ASN A 158 -26.92 12.05 38.99
N PRO A 159 -27.03 12.54 37.73
CA PRO A 159 -26.56 11.77 36.59
C PRO A 159 -25.03 11.78 36.64
N THR A 160 -24.47 10.64 37.01
CA THR A 160 -23.04 10.35 36.94
C THR A 160 -22.55 10.45 35.50
N SER A 161 -21.55 11.32 35.27
CA SER A 161 -20.58 11.36 34.16
C SER A 161 -21.09 11.30 32.71
N ASP A 162 -21.01 12.46 32.05
CA ASP A 162 -21.05 12.74 30.62
C ASP A 162 -20.56 11.60 29.70
N MET A 163 -21.46 11.02 28.90
CA MET A 163 -21.05 10.23 27.72
C MET A 163 -20.54 11.18 26.63
N MET A 164 -19.26 11.07 26.29
CA MET A 164 -18.62 11.83 25.22
C MET A 164 -18.80 11.06 23.88
N PRO A 165 -19.56 11.58 22.90
CA PRO A 165 -19.95 10.80 21.72
C PRO A 165 -18.82 10.61 20.69
N ILE A 166 -17.70 11.34 20.80
CA ILE A 166 -16.55 11.21 19.89
C ILE A 166 -15.26 11.00 20.69
N LYS A 167 -14.52 9.94 20.35
CA LYS A 167 -13.20 9.62 20.93
C LYS A 167 -12.15 9.59 19.82
N ALA A 168 -11.03 10.27 19.99
CA ALA A 168 -9.94 10.24 19.02
C ALA A 168 -8.72 9.57 19.65
N VAL A 169 -8.24 8.47 19.05
CA VAL A 169 -7.19 7.62 19.64
C VAL A 169 -6.15 7.24 18.59
N SER A 170 -4.90 7.03 19.01
CA SER A 170 -3.91 6.43 18.11
C SER A 170 -4.05 4.91 18.12
N ILE A 171 -3.80 4.26 16.98
CA ILE A 171 -3.85 2.78 16.92
C ILE A 171 -2.84 2.13 17.87
N GLN A 172 -1.69 2.77 18.09
CA GLN A 172 -0.64 2.25 18.96
C GLN A 172 -1.09 2.25 20.42
N TRP A 173 -1.78 3.31 20.85
CA TRP A 173 -2.37 3.36 22.18
C TRP A 173 -3.52 2.36 22.28
N LEU A 174 -4.46 2.39 21.33
CA LEU A 174 -5.63 1.51 21.33
C LEU A 174 -5.23 0.03 21.39
N SER A 175 -4.22 -0.38 20.62
CA SER A 175 -3.72 -1.75 20.59
C SER A 175 -3.15 -2.28 21.91
N LYS A 176 -2.79 -1.39 22.84
CA LYS A 176 -2.22 -1.73 24.15
C LYS A 176 -3.22 -1.65 25.30
N HIS A 177 -4.37 -1.02 25.09
CA HIS A 177 -5.34 -0.70 26.14
C HIS A 177 -6.74 -1.25 25.80
N TYR A 178 -6.87 -2.25 24.92
CA TYR A 178 -8.17 -2.84 24.58
C TYR A 178 -8.90 -3.43 25.79
N ASP A 179 -8.16 -3.96 26.76
CA ASP A 179 -8.70 -4.59 27.96
C ASP A 179 -9.11 -3.57 29.04
N GLU A 180 -8.65 -2.33 28.90
CA GLU A 180 -8.96 -1.22 29.81
C GLU A 180 -10.18 -0.41 29.36
N ILE A 181 -10.71 -0.70 28.16
CA ILE A 181 -11.84 0.04 27.58
C ILE A 181 -13.11 -0.82 27.66
N GLU A 182 -14.03 -0.42 28.53
CA GLU A 182 -15.36 -1.02 28.65
C GLU A 182 -16.35 -0.52 27.58
N GLU A 183 -16.08 0.64 26.98
CA GLU A 183 -16.93 1.27 25.95
C GLU A 183 -16.82 0.57 24.59
N GLU A 184 -17.95 0.36 23.91
CA GLU A 184 -17.99 -0.13 22.53
C GLU A 184 -18.38 1.00 21.55
N PRO A 185 -17.60 1.25 20.48
CA PRO A 185 -17.95 2.23 19.47
C PRO A 185 -19.05 1.72 18.53
N GLY A 186 -20.00 2.59 18.17
CA GLY A 186 -20.95 2.35 17.09
C GLY A 186 -20.31 2.50 15.70
N MET A 187 -19.32 3.40 15.58
CA MET A 187 -18.54 3.56 14.35
C MET A 187 -17.05 3.79 14.67
N ILE A 188 -16.19 3.18 13.86
CA ILE A 188 -14.74 3.39 13.86
C ILE A 188 -14.36 4.01 12.52
N VAL A 189 -13.73 5.19 12.56
CA VAL A 189 -13.21 5.89 11.40
C VAL A 189 -11.70 5.80 11.39
N ILE A 190 -11.13 5.45 10.24
CA ILE A 190 -9.68 5.30 10.05
C ILE A 190 -9.24 6.27 8.96
N ASP A 191 -8.50 7.30 9.33
CA ASP A 191 -7.82 8.16 8.34
C ASP A 191 -6.53 7.50 7.87
N GLU A 192 -6.18 7.69 6.60
CA GLU A 192 -5.10 6.99 5.91
C GLU A 192 -5.19 5.46 6.06
N ALA A 193 -6.39 4.92 5.80
CA ALA A 193 -6.73 3.51 5.92
C ALA A 193 -5.86 2.55 5.09
N HIS A 194 -5.03 3.06 4.18
CA HIS A 194 -4.02 2.26 3.51
C HIS A 194 -2.95 1.70 4.47
N HIS A 195 -2.78 2.30 5.65
CA HIS A 195 -1.92 1.80 6.73
C HIS A 195 -2.56 0.70 7.59
N ALA A 196 -3.83 0.35 7.36
CA ALA A 196 -4.58 -0.62 8.17
C ALA A 196 -4.04 -2.08 8.13
N LEU A 197 -2.92 -2.30 7.45
CA LEU A 197 -2.23 -3.58 7.30
C LEU A 197 -1.51 -4.09 8.55
N ALA A 198 -1.23 -3.24 9.54
CA ALA A 198 -0.58 -3.73 10.76
C ALA A 198 -1.52 -4.69 11.49
N LYS A 199 -1.00 -5.80 12.04
CA LYS A 199 -1.78 -6.75 12.87
C LYS A 199 -2.65 -6.04 13.91
N THR A 200 -2.17 -4.89 14.39
CA THR A 200 -2.84 -4.00 15.34
C THR A 200 -4.18 -3.46 14.85
N TYR A 201 -4.35 -3.17 13.55
CA TYR A 201 -5.60 -2.67 12.98
C TYR A 201 -6.63 -3.79 12.79
N LYS A 202 -6.22 -4.97 12.28
CA LYS A 202 -7.12 -6.12 12.11
C LYS A 202 -7.82 -6.51 13.41
N GLY A 203 -7.10 -6.43 14.54
CA GLY A 203 -7.68 -6.69 15.87
C GLY A 203 -8.90 -5.82 16.20
N MET A 204 -9.05 -4.62 15.63
CA MET A 204 -10.25 -3.80 15.84
C MET A 204 -11.51 -4.43 15.25
N TRP A 205 -11.41 -5.07 14.07
CA TRP A 205 -12.55 -5.72 13.42
C TRP A 205 -13.04 -6.93 14.20
N ASP A 206 -12.09 -7.68 14.78
CA ASP A 206 -12.35 -8.86 15.60
C ASP A 206 -12.93 -8.44 16.98
N ARG A 207 -12.39 -7.38 17.58
CA ARG A 207 -12.80 -6.89 18.91
C ARG A 207 -14.16 -6.19 18.90
N PHE A 208 -14.49 -5.47 17.82
CA PHE A 208 -15.73 -4.69 17.69
C PHE A 208 -16.60 -5.20 16.53
N PRO A 209 -17.18 -6.41 16.64
CA PRO A 209 -17.95 -7.06 15.57
C PRO A 209 -19.20 -6.28 15.14
N LYS A 210 -19.76 -5.46 16.03
CA LYS A 210 -20.98 -4.68 15.80
C LYS A 210 -20.72 -3.28 15.25
N ALA A 211 -19.49 -2.78 15.34
CA ALA A 211 -19.14 -1.43 14.89
C ALA A 211 -19.15 -1.34 13.35
N LYS A 212 -19.59 -0.20 12.82
CA LYS A 212 -19.37 0.21 11.43
C LYS A 212 -17.94 0.70 11.24
N PHE A 213 -17.32 0.40 10.10
CA PHE A 213 -15.97 0.87 9.78
C PHE A 213 -16.00 1.79 8.56
N LEU A 214 -15.36 2.96 8.70
CA LEU A 214 -15.13 3.89 7.60
C LEU A 214 -13.64 4.15 7.46
N GLY A 215 -13.03 3.64 6.38
CA GLY A 215 -11.64 3.92 6.05
C GLY A 215 -11.55 5.04 5.01
N LEU A 216 -10.80 6.10 5.26
CA LEU A 216 -10.53 7.17 4.29
C LEU A 216 -9.07 7.08 3.82
N THR A 217 -8.82 7.17 2.52
CA THR A 217 -7.45 7.12 1.99
C THR A 217 -7.35 7.84 0.65
N ALA A 218 -6.17 8.39 0.32
CA ALA A 218 -5.89 8.81 -1.05
C ALA A 218 -5.62 7.64 -2.00
N THR A 219 -5.13 6.53 -1.46
CA THR A 219 -4.51 5.46 -2.23
C THR A 219 -4.89 4.09 -1.65
N PRO A 220 -5.98 3.45 -2.13
CA PRO A 220 -6.40 2.11 -1.70
C PRO A 220 -5.54 1.02 -2.37
N CYS A 221 -4.21 1.14 -2.24
CA CYS A 221 -3.24 0.20 -2.79
C CYS A 221 -2.24 -0.26 -1.74
N ARG A 222 -1.75 -1.51 -1.85
CA ARG A 222 -0.71 -2.06 -0.98
C ARG A 222 0.60 -2.22 -1.75
N LEU A 223 1.74 -1.86 -1.13
CA LEU A 223 3.09 -2.07 -1.69
C LEU A 223 3.37 -3.54 -2.04
N ASN A 224 2.83 -4.46 -1.24
CA ASN A 224 2.93 -5.91 -1.48
C ASN A 224 1.94 -6.42 -2.57
N GLY A 225 1.11 -5.54 -3.12
CA GLY A 225 0.13 -5.86 -4.16
C GLY A 225 -1.15 -6.56 -3.68
N LYS A 226 -1.32 -6.82 -2.37
CA LYS A 226 -2.58 -7.39 -1.86
C LYS A 226 -3.71 -6.35 -1.93
N GLY A 227 -4.96 -6.80 -2.01
CA GLY A 227 -6.15 -5.95 -1.91
C GLY A 227 -6.57 -5.69 -0.46
N PHE A 228 -7.59 -4.85 -0.23
CA PHE A 228 -8.19 -4.50 1.07
C PHE A 228 -9.53 -5.20 1.36
N THR A 229 -9.93 -6.13 0.50
CA THR A 229 -11.18 -6.92 0.64
C THR A 229 -11.18 -7.84 1.86
N ASP A 230 -10.04 -8.00 2.53
CA ASP A 230 -9.91 -8.69 3.81
C ASP A 230 -10.40 -7.87 5.02
N LEU A 231 -10.56 -6.55 4.87
CA LEU A 231 -10.98 -5.62 5.94
C LEU A 231 -12.20 -4.78 5.55
N PHE A 232 -12.33 -4.43 4.27
CA PHE A 232 -13.39 -3.55 3.77
C PHE A 232 -14.24 -4.28 2.73
N ASP A 233 -15.56 -4.14 2.84
CA ASP A 233 -16.53 -4.84 1.99
C ASP A 233 -16.63 -4.17 0.60
N VAL A 234 -16.49 -2.83 0.56
CA VAL A 234 -16.70 -2.03 -0.65
C VAL A 234 -15.80 -0.80 -0.69
N LEU A 235 -15.42 -0.38 -1.90
CA LEU A 235 -14.75 0.88 -2.17
C LEU A 235 -15.71 1.92 -2.76
N VAL A 236 -15.75 3.11 -2.16
CA VAL A 236 -16.44 4.30 -2.69
C VAL A 236 -15.39 5.30 -3.17
N GLN A 237 -15.44 5.70 -4.43
CA GLN A 237 -14.44 6.60 -5.03
C GLN A 237 -15.00 8.00 -5.26
N SER A 238 -14.19 9.03 -5.02
CA SER A 238 -14.48 10.41 -5.45
C SER A 238 -14.12 10.63 -6.92
N TRP A 239 -14.21 11.89 -7.35
CA TRP A 239 -13.60 12.36 -8.59
C TRP A 239 -12.09 12.07 -8.65
N SER A 240 -11.57 11.96 -9.87
CA SER A 240 -10.14 11.79 -10.13
C SER A 240 -9.37 13.10 -9.94
N VAL A 241 -8.03 13.04 -9.85
CA VAL A 241 -7.18 14.25 -9.79
C VAL A 241 -7.41 15.17 -11.01
N PRO A 242 -7.41 14.67 -12.27
CA PRO A 242 -7.81 15.43 -13.45
C PRO A 242 -9.12 16.20 -13.29
N GLU A 243 -10.15 15.52 -12.81
CA GLU A 243 -11.48 16.09 -12.67
C GLU A 243 -11.49 17.19 -11.60
N PHE A 244 -10.83 16.99 -10.46
CA PHE A 244 -10.69 18.04 -9.45
C PHE A 244 -9.90 19.25 -9.95
N ILE A 245 -8.86 19.05 -10.78
CA ILE A 245 -8.12 20.16 -11.41
C ILE A 245 -9.02 20.91 -12.39
N SER A 246 -9.73 20.21 -13.27
CA SER A 246 -10.66 20.82 -14.26
C SER A 246 -11.78 21.64 -13.61
N LYS A 247 -12.21 21.26 -12.39
CA LYS A 247 -13.22 21.99 -11.61
C LYS A 247 -12.63 23.10 -10.72
N GLY A 248 -11.34 23.39 -10.83
CA GLY A 248 -10.65 24.39 -10.02
C GLY A 248 -10.63 24.07 -8.52
N ARG A 249 -10.76 22.79 -8.16
CA ARG A 249 -10.74 22.32 -6.76
C ARG A 249 -9.36 21.83 -6.33
N LEU A 250 -8.51 21.48 -7.28
CA LEU A 250 -7.07 21.32 -7.13
C LEU A 250 -6.35 22.31 -8.08
N ALA A 251 -5.17 22.76 -7.69
CA ALA A 251 -4.31 23.61 -8.50
C ALA A 251 -3.67 22.80 -9.64
N THR A 252 -3.42 23.47 -10.76
CA THR A 252 -2.57 22.96 -11.85
C THR A 252 -1.11 22.95 -11.42
N TYR A 253 -0.26 22.29 -12.21
CA TYR A 253 1.16 22.18 -11.89
C TYR A 253 2.04 22.11 -13.14
N ASP A 254 3.27 22.59 -12.98
CA ASP A 254 4.39 22.29 -13.86
C ASP A 254 5.12 21.08 -13.29
N PHE A 255 5.50 20.12 -14.11
CA PHE A 255 6.26 18.95 -13.67
C PHE A 255 7.60 18.90 -14.40
N VAL A 256 8.70 18.96 -13.65
CA VAL A 256 10.06 18.82 -14.17
C VAL A 256 10.72 17.61 -13.51
N SER A 257 11.46 16.82 -14.27
CA SER A 257 12.10 15.58 -13.78
C SER A 257 13.52 15.45 -14.32
N ILE A 258 14.37 14.68 -13.65
CA ILE A 258 15.67 14.28 -14.20
C ILE A 258 15.52 13.48 -15.51
N LYS A 259 16.43 13.71 -16.46
CA LYS A 259 16.53 12.97 -17.74
C LYS A 259 16.86 11.49 -17.51
N SER A 260 16.40 10.61 -18.39
CA SER A 260 16.52 9.15 -18.22
C SER A 260 17.96 8.63 -18.28
N ASP A 261 18.84 9.34 -18.98
CA ASP A 261 20.27 9.06 -19.14
C ASP A 261 21.15 9.87 -18.16
N GLY A 262 20.52 10.68 -17.31
CA GLY A 262 21.16 11.52 -16.30
C GLY A 262 21.99 10.73 -15.28
N VAL A 263 23.00 11.37 -14.71
CA VAL A 263 23.88 10.77 -13.69
C VAL A 263 23.06 10.39 -12.45
N THR A 264 22.16 11.29 -12.01
CA THR A 264 21.30 11.03 -10.85
C THR A 264 20.37 9.84 -11.08
N GLN A 265 19.82 9.69 -12.29
CA GLN A 265 18.95 8.55 -12.63
C GLN A 265 19.71 7.22 -12.54
N ARG A 266 20.95 7.17 -13.05
CA ARG A 266 21.82 5.99 -12.94
C ARG A 266 22.14 5.61 -11.48
N LEU A 267 22.36 6.60 -10.60
CA LEU A 267 22.55 6.35 -9.17
C LEU A 267 21.30 5.72 -8.54
N ILE A 268 20.11 6.20 -8.90
CA ILE A 268 18.83 5.69 -8.37
C ILE A 268 18.55 4.28 -8.87
N ASP A 269 18.83 3.99 -10.14
CA ASP A 269 18.67 2.65 -10.72
C ASP A 269 19.63 1.62 -10.11
N SER A 270 20.73 2.08 -9.48
CA SER A 270 21.64 1.21 -8.73
C SER A 270 21.12 0.76 -7.36
N LEU A 271 20.03 1.34 -6.83
CA LEU A 271 19.49 1.00 -5.51
C LEU A 271 18.87 -0.41 -5.46
N GLN A 272 19.42 -1.30 -4.64
CA GLN A 272 18.96 -2.70 -4.56
C GLN A 272 18.36 -3.09 -3.20
N LYS A 273 18.73 -2.42 -2.11
CA LYS A 273 18.30 -2.82 -0.77
C LYS A 273 16.88 -2.33 -0.48
N ARG A 274 16.16 -3.11 0.33
CA ARG A 274 14.78 -2.82 0.75
C ARG A 274 14.68 -2.70 2.27
N GLY A 275 13.81 -1.81 2.73
CA GLY A 275 13.41 -1.65 4.12
C GLY A 275 12.34 -2.66 4.53
N ALA A 276 11.95 -2.62 5.80
CA ALA A 276 10.90 -3.49 6.36
C ALA A 276 9.50 -3.21 5.76
N ASP A 277 9.29 -2.00 5.24
CA ASP A 277 8.06 -1.58 4.55
C ASP A 277 8.06 -1.95 3.05
N GLY A 278 9.14 -2.56 2.55
CA GLY A 278 9.31 -2.90 1.14
C GLY A 278 9.79 -1.73 0.26
N ASP A 279 10.00 -0.54 0.84
CA ASP A 279 10.55 0.63 0.16
C ASP A 279 12.10 0.55 0.08
N TYR A 280 12.76 1.51 -0.55
CA TYR A 280 14.22 1.60 -0.55
C TYR A 280 14.80 1.74 0.87
N GLN A 281 15.94 1.10 1.12
CA GLN A 281 16.59 1.19 2.43
C GLN A 281 17.20 2.59 2.66
N ASN A 282 16.80 3.28 3.73
CA ASN A 282 17.28 4.64 4.06
C ASN A 282 18.81 4.76 4.09
N LYS A 283 19.52 3.75 4.61
CA LYS A 283 21.00 3.76 4.72
C LYS A 283 21.67 3.75 3.34
N GLU A 284 21.13 2.99 2.39
CA GLU A 284 21.66 2.91 1.02
C GLU A 284 21.41 4.21 0.26
N MET A 285 20.19 4.76 0.36
CA MET A 285 19.86 6.05 -0.24
C MET A 285 20.74 7.18 0.29
N ASP A 286 20.98 7.22 1.60
CA ASP A 286 21.88 8.21 2.23
C ASP A 286 23.31 8.11 1.69
N MET A 287 23.87 6.89 1.65
CA MET A 287 25.23 6.67 1.16
C MET A 287 25.45 7.16 -0.27
N LEU A 288 24.44 7.05 -1.13
CA LEU A 288 24.54 7.42 -2.55
C LEU A 288 24.15 8.87 -2.83
N LEU A 289 23.09 9.38 -2.17
CA LEU A 289 22.48 10.66 -2.52
C LEU A 289 22.80 11.79 -1.54
N ASN A 290 23.18 11.50 -0.29
CA ASN A 290 23.61 12.53 0.67
C ASN A 290 25.10 12.85 0.47
N LYS A 291 25.44 13.37 -0.72
CA LYS A 291 26.79 13.74 -1.15
C LYS A 291 26.76 15.13 -1.75
N LYS A 292 27.83 15.91 -1.57
CA LYS A 292 27.93 17.29 -2.06
C LYS A 292 27.52 17.45 -3.54
N PRO A 293 27.98 16.62 -4.50
CA PRO A 293 27.53 16.76 -5.89
C PRO A 293 26.02 16.53 -6.08
N SER A 294 25.41 15.64 -5.30
CA SER A 294 23.97 15.37 -5.36
C SER A 294 23.17 16.53 -4.76
N ILE A 295 23.61 17.10 -3.64
CA ILE A 295 22.97 18.26 -3.00
C ILE A 295 23.09 19.51 -3.88
N GLU A 296 24.24 19.70 -4.53
CA GLU A 296 24.45 20.79 -5.50
C GLU A 296 23.49 20.68 -6.69
N ARG A 297 23.24 19.46 -7.20
CA ARG A 297 22.21 19.22 -8.23
C ARG A 297 20.81 19.56 -7.75
N LEU A 298 20.47 19.21 -6.51
CA LEU A 298 19.19 19.63 -5.90
C LEU A 298 19.08 21.15 -5.89
N TYR A 299 20.11 21.85 -5.44
CA TYR A 299 20.13 23.31 -5.42
C TYR A 299 20.00 23.91 -6.82
N LYS A 300 20.76 23.44 -7.83
CA LYS A 300 20.65 23.94 -9.22
C LYS A 300 19.24 23.82 -9.79
N SER A 301 18.57 22.70 -9.53
CA SER A 301 17.17 22.53 -9.94
C SER A 301 16.21 23.44 -9.19
N PHE A 302 16.42 23.64 -7.89
CA PHE A 302 15.65 24.61 -7.10
C PHE A 302 15.89 26.04 -7.58
N GLU A 303 17.14 26.42 -7.85
CA GLU A 303 17.51 27.75 -8.35
C GLU A 303 16.82 28.06 -9.68
N LYS A 304 16.76 27.08 -10.59
CA LYS A 304 16.12 27.25 -11.90
C LYS A 304 14.59 27.34 -11.83
N TYR A 305 13.95 26.54 -10.97
CA TYR A 305 12.49 26.34 -11.04
C TYR A 305 11.71 26.83 -9.81
N GLY A 306 12.37 27.01 -8.67
CA GLY A 306 11.75 27.26 -7.35
C GLY A 306 12.28 28.48 -6.59
N LYS A 307 13.32 29.18 -7.06
CA LYS A 307 14.02 30.23 -6.30
C LYS A 307 13.14 31.37 -5.80
N ASP A 308 12.12 31.76 -6.56
CA ASP A 308 11.22 32.86 -6.19
C ASP A 308 9.91 32.37 -5.53
N ARG A 309 9.85 31.08 -5.22
CA ARG A 309 8.64 30.40 -4.76
C ARG A 309 8.81 29.92 -3.33
N LYS A 310 7.69 29.87 -2.60
CA LYS A 310 7.62 29.20 -1.31
C LYS A 310 7.39 27.70 -1.50
N GLY A 311 8.12 26.85 -0.78
CA GLY A 311 7.91 25.42 -0.98
C GLY A 311 8.58 24.47 -0.01
N ILE A 312 8.41 23.18 -0.31
CA ILE A 312 8.73 22.07 0.57
C ILE A 312 9.67 21.11 -0.14
N VAL A 313 10.69 20.66 0.58
CA VAL A 313 11.62 19.62 0.11
C VAL A 313 11.41 18.35 0.92
N TYR A 314 11.28 17.21 0.25
CA TYR A 314 11.16 15.89 0.88
C TYR A 314 12.50 15.15 0.85
N ALA A 315 13.14 15.06 2.02
CA ALA A 315 14.47 14.48 2.17
C ALA A 315 14.42 12.98 2.57
N ILE A 316 15.59 12.34 2.49
CA ILE A 316 15.75 10.89 2.74
C ILE A 316 15.72 10.58 4.24
N ASN A 317 16.50 11.33 5.02
CA ASN A 317 16.62 11.19 6.47
C ASN A 317 17.06 12.53 7.07
N ILE A 318 17.21 12.58 8.40
CA ILE A 318 17.57 13.79 9.16
C ILE A 318 18.89 14.40 8.69
N SER A 319 19.92 13.57 8.44
CA SER A 319 21.22 14.03 7.97
C SER A 319 21.10 14.72 6.61
N HIS A 320 20.42 14.08 5.66
CA HIS A 320 20.20 14.63 4.32
C HIS A 320 19.37 15.93 4.36
N ALA A 321 18.35 16.00 5.21
CA ALA A 321 17.54 17.21 5.36
C ALA A 321 18.36 18.41 5.86
N ASN A 322 19.19 18.19 6.87
CA ASN A 322 20.08 19.21 7.39
C ASN A 322 21.09 19.66 6.34
N ALA A 323 21.69 18.71 5.61
CA ALA A 323 22.67 19.01 4.56
C ALA A 323 22.05 19.84 3.41
N ILE A 324 20.82 19.53 2.98
CA ILE A 324 20.09 20.33 1.99
C ILE A 324 19.82 21.75 2.55
N ALA A 325 19.24 21.85 3.75
CA ALA A 325 18.89 23.14 4.32
C ALA A 325 20.11 24.03 4.56
N GLU A 326 21.23 23.45 5.01
CA GLU A 326 22.50 24.15 5.19
C GLU A 326 23.04 24.65 3.86
N PHE A 327 23.12 23.79 2.83
CA PHE A 327 23.57 24.18 1.51
C PHE A 327 22.70 25.31 0.92
N TYR A 328 21.39 25.27 1.13
CA TYR A 328 20.47 26.30 0.64
C TYR A 328 20.71 27.64 1.37
N ARG A 329 20.95 27.60 2.69
CA ARG A 329 21.30 28.80 3.48
C ARG A 329 22.65 29.39 3.07
N GLU A 330 23.65 28.57 2.78
CA GLU A 330 24.94 29.03 2.25
C GLU A 330 24.80 29.82 0.95
N HIS A 331 23.74 29.55 0.18
CA HIS A 331 23.40 30.27 -1.06
C HIS A 331 22.33 31.36 -0.86
N GLY A 332 22.09 31.77 0.40
CA GLY A 332 21.21 32.90 0.73
C GLY A 332 19.72 32.57 0.76
N ILE A 333 19.33 31.30 0.75
CA ILE A 333 17.91 30.88 0.80
C ILE A 333 17.49 30.69 2.26
N ALA A 334 16.33 31.25 2.63
CA ALA A 334 15.73 31.07 3.95
C ALA A 334 15.15 29.65 4.10
N ALA A 335 16.04 28.68 4.36
CA ALA A 335 15.73 27.25 4.45
C ALA A 335 15.88 26.69 5.87
N VAL A 336 14.88 25.92 6.30
CA VAL A 336 14.86 25.25 7.61
C VAL A 336 14.56 23.76 7.45
N ALA A 337 15.28 22.92 8.18
CA ALA A 337 15.01 21.49 8.27
C ALA A 337 14.16 21.18 9.51
N ILE A 338 13.16 20.31 9.36
CA ILE A 338 12.35 19.79 10.45
C ILE A 338 12.24 18.26 10.41
N ASP A 339 12.32 17.63 11.59
CA ASP A 339 12.22 16.18 11.74
C ASP A 339 11.62 15.74 13.09
N SER A 340 11.47 14.43 13.29
CA SER A 340 10.83 13.86 14.48
C SER A 340 11.53 14.22 15.80
N LYS A 341 12.82 14.58 15.78
CA LYS A 341 13.61 15.04 16.94
C LYS A 341 13.48 16.54 17.19
N THR A 342 12.94 17.33 16.26
CA THR A 342 12.67 18.75 16.50
C THR A 342 11.67 18.91 17.65
N PRO A 343 11.98 19.65 18.74
CA PRO A 343 11.08 19.85 19.87
C PRO A 343 9.70 20.37 19.43
N SER A 344 8.63 19.92 20.08
CA SER A 344 7.25 20.20 19.64
C SER A 344 6.92 21.70 19.60
N SER A 345 7.42 22.49 20.56
CA SER A 345 7.24 23.95 20.60
C SER A 345 7.92 24.62 19.41
N LEU A 346 9.20 24.32 19.18
CA LEU A 346 9.97 24.83 18.05
C LEU A 346 9.38 24.38 16.71
N ARG A 347 8.94 23.12 16.58
CA ARG A 347 8.30 22.62 15.37
C ARG A 347 7.02 23.42 15.05
N LYS A 348 6.21 23.71 16.06
CA LYS A 348 4.99 24.52 15.91
C LYS A 348 5.33 25.94 15.46
N GLU A 349 6.31 26.58 16.11
CA GLU A 349 6.80 27.91 15.75
C GLU A 349 7.29 27.97 14.30
N LEU A 350 8.16 27.03 13.89
CA LEU A 350 8.70 26.98 12.52
C LEU A 350 7.60 26.76 11.47
N ILE A 351 6.62 25.90 11.77
CA ILE A 351 5.46 25.68 10.89
C ILE A 351 4.62 26.96 10.79
N GLU A 352 4.37 27.67 11.88
CA GLU A 352 3.61 28.92 11.87
C GLU A 352 4.35 30.04 11.13
N ARG A 353 5.66 30.17 11.35
CA ARG A 353 6.54 31.09 10.60
C ARG A 353 6.54 30.79 9.11
N PHE A 354 6.62 29.52 8.73
CA PHE A 354 6.50 29.12 7.34
C PHE A 354 5.12 29.45 6.79
N LYS A 355 4.02 29.16 7.49
CA LYS A 355 2.66 29.52 7.01
C LYS A 355 2.49 31.03 6.82
N ALA A 356 3.05 31.84 7.71
CA ALA A 356 2.93 33.30 7.67
C ALA A 356 3.73 34.00 6.55
N SER A 357 4.67 33.31 5.88
CA SER A 357 5.53 33.92 4.85
C SER A 357 4.84 34.23 3.51
N SER A 358 3.52 34.03 3.41
CA SER A 358 2.71 34.20 2.18
C SER A 358 2.64 35.64 1.63
N ASN A 359 3.04 36.64 2.42
CA ASN A 359 2.87 38.06 2.08
C ASN A 359 4.16 38.77 1.63
N THR A 360 5.29 38.06 1.50
CA THR A 360 6.58 38.66 1.15
C THR A 360 7.07 38.15 -0.20
N SER A 361 7.23 39.06 -1.17
CA SER A 361 7.96 38.77 -2.41
C SER A 361 9.41 38.46 -2.05
N PHE A 362 9.85 37.21 -2.18
CA PHE A 362 11.22 36.77 -1.87
C PHE A 362 12.28 37.38 -2.80
N SER A 363 11.86 38.08 -3.86
CA SER A 363 12.71 38.67 -4.88
C SER A 363 13.40 40.01 -4.52
N LYS A 364 13.34 40.51 -3.28
CA LYS A 364 13.97 41.80 -2.91
C LYS A 364 14.50 41.87 -1.47
N THR A 365 15.55 41.12 -1.14
CA THR A 365 16.45 41.48 -0.04
C THR A 365 17.88 41.08 -0.37
N HIS A 366 18.62 41.92 -1.09
CA HIS A 366 20.05 42.03 -0.83
C HIS A 366 20.18 42.70 0.54
N PRO A 367 20.96 42.15 1.50
CA PRO A 367 21.40 42.95 2.63
C PRO A 367 22.23 44.11 2.06
N SER A 368 21.66 45.30 2.10
CA SER A 368 22.37 46.54 1.85
C SER A 368 23.56 46.60 2.80
N SER A 369 24.75 46.72 2.21
CA SER A 369 26.01 47.16 2.81
C SER A 369 25.79 48.01 4.08
N LEU A 370 25.93 47.39 5.26
CA LEU A 370 26.17 48.11 6.49
C LEU A 370 27.69 48.19 6.67
N THR A 371 28.17 49.38 6.36
CA THR A 371 29.53 49.86 6.56
C THR A 371 29.90 49.81 8.04
N LEU A 372 30.77 48.87 8.42
CA LEU A 372 31.62 49.04 9.59
C LEU A 372 32.86 49.84 9.16
N LYS A 373 32.88 51.12 9.52
CA LYS A 373 34.08 51.96 9.50
C LYS A 373 35.10 51.40 10.49
N GLY A 374 36.34 51.19 10.05
CA GLY A 374 37.51 51.12 10.94
C GLY A 374 38.77 50.47 10.38
N GLY A 375 39.62 51.26 9.70
CA GLY A 375 41.07 51.01 9.47
C GLY A 375 41.42 50.32 8.14
N SER A 376 41.73 51.05 7.06
CA SER A 376 43.10 51.45 6.63
C SER A 376 44.06 50.25 6.55
N THR A 377 44.62 49.84 5.39
CA THR A 377 45.32 50.65 4.36
C THR A 377 45.44 49.94 3.00
N ALA A 378 45.43 50.76 1.94
CA ALA A 378 46.12 50.63 0.65
C ALA A 378 45.58 49.66 -0.45
N PHE A 379 44.84 50.27 -1.38
CA PHE A 379 44.75 49.92 -2.81
C PHE A 379 46.14 50.01 -3.50
N PRO A 380 46.39 49.28 -4.61
CA PRO A 380 45.98 49.78 -5.93
C PRO A 380 45.32 48.73 -6.86
N LYS A 381 44.38 49.23 -7.65
CA LYS A 381 43.86 48.71 -8.94
C LYS A 381 43.88 49.92 -9.90
N PRO A 382 43.61 49.79 -11.21
CA PRO A 382 43.72 48.64 -12.12
C PRO A 382 44.33 49.04 -13.50
N LEU A 383 44.66 48.07 -14.36
CA LEU A 383 44.61 48.27 -15.82
C LEU A 383 44.15 46.98 -16.52
N SER A 384 43.01 47.06 -17.20
CA SER A 384 42.52 46.22 -18.31
C SER A 384 43.26 46.58 -19.61
N PRO A 385 43.30 45.73 -20.66
CA PRO A 385 42.24 45.66 -21.71
C PRO A 385 41.94 44.21 -22.20
N GLN A 386 40.71 43.87 -22.59
CA GLN A 386 40.14 43.89 -23.97
C GLN A 386 40.96 43.17 -25.08
N GLY A 387 40.29 42.29 -25.84
CA GLY A 387 40.71 41.78 -27.16
C GLY A 387 40.59 40.25 -27.29
N THR A 388 39.48 39.67 -27.79
CA THR A 388 39.16 39.34 -29.21
C THR A 388 39.99 38.22 -29.85
N GLY A 389 39.31 37.26 -30.51
CA GLY A 389 39.83 36.45 -31.63
C GLY A 389 40.51 35.14 -31.18
N ASP A 390 39.85 34.00 -31.09
CA ASP A 390 39.30 33.13 -32.14
C ASP A 390 40.36 32.32 -32.95
N VAL A 391 40.10 31.01 -33.01
CA VAL A 391 40.51 30.02 -34.03
C VAL A 391 41.86 29.24 -33.92
N THR A 392 41.68 27.90 -34.05
CA THR A 392 42.56 26.81 -34.52
C THR A 392 43.50 26.05 -33.57
N ALA A 393 43.10 24.78 -33.34
CA ALA A 393 43.93 23.63 -32.96
C ALA A 393 44.59 22.98 -34.22
N PRO A 394 45.22 21.79 -34.12
CA PRO A 394 46.55 21.42 -33.57
C PRO A 394 47.36 20.70 -34.71
N PRO A 395 48.10 19.57 -34.58
CA PRO A 395 49.00 18.99 -33.56
C PRO A 395 50.39 18.58 -34.17
N ARG A 396 51.32 17.99 -33.38
CA ARG A 396 52.27 16.86 -33.70
C ARG A 396 53.46 16.87 -32.72
N ARG A 397 53.57 15.90 -31.80
CA ARG A 397 54.33 14.62 -31.87
C ARG A 397 55.85 14.76 -32.10
N SER A 398 56.64 14.41 -31.08
CA SER A 398 57.89 13.62 -31.21
C SER A 398 58.47 13.21 -29.83
N GLU A 399 58.38 11.92 -29.52
CA GLU A 399 59.35 11.13 -28.73
C GLU A 399 60.41 10.55 -29.70
N PRO A 400 61.43 9.71 -29.34
CA PRO A 400 61.83 9.12 -28.03
C PRO A 400 63.38 9.08 -27.77
N LEU A 401 63.84 8.52 -26.63
CA LEU A 401 64.79 7.36 -26.55
C LEU A 401 65.31 7.02 -25.12
N ARG A 402 65.10 5.75 -24.70
CA ARG A 402 65.93 4.80 -23.88
C ARG A 402 66.43 5.20 -22.47
N SER A 403 66.55 4.34 -21.43
CA SER A 403 66.41 2.88 -21.26
C SER A 403 66.51 2.43 -19.78
N LYS A 404 65.97 1.21 -19.51
CA LYS A 404 66.35 0.16 -18.52
C LYS A 404 65.72 0.06 -17.09
N VAL A 405 64.74 -0.85 -17.02
CA VAL A 405 64.46 -2.01 -16.12
C VAL A 405 64.73 -1.96 -14.60
N GLY A 406 63.66 -2.23 -13.81
CA GLY A 406 63.69 -2.87 -12.48
C GLY A 406 62.54 -2.46 -11.55
N GLY A 407 61.43 -3.22 -11.49
CA GLY A 407 60.32 -2.97 -10.52
C GLY A 407 60.55 -3.66 -9.16
N PRO A 408 59.56 -3.79 -8.25
CA PRO A 408 58.27 -3.08 -8.14
C PRO A 408 58.05 -2.47 -6.73
N SER A 409 57.46 -1.28 -6.60
CA SER A 409 56.64 -0.91 -5.41
C SER A 409 56.09 0.51 -5.47
N LYS A 410 54.80 0.61 -5.12
CA LYS A 410 54.10 1.73 -4.49
C LYS A 410 54.06 3.06 -5.26
N VAL A 411 52.87 3.34 -5.80
CA VAL A 411 52.43 4.68 -6.21
C VAL A 411 51.50 5.20 -5.12
N SER A 412 51.91 6.28 -4.45
CA SER A 412 51.01 7.35 -3.99
C SER A 412 50.91 8.39 -5.13
N PRO A 413 49.84 9.19 -5.24
CA PRO A 413 49.81 10.41 -4.42
C PRO A 413 48.42 10.80 -3.88
N ASP A 414 48.45 11.36 -2.68
CA ASP A 414 47.72 12.56 -2.27
C ASP A 414 46.22 12.65 -2.55
N CYS A 415 45.45 12.16 -1.58
CA CYS A 415 44.14 12.71 -1.24
C CYS A 415 44.17 13.08 0.25
N ALA A 416 44.58 14.32 0.54
CA ALA A 416 44.49 14.87 1.88
C ALA A 416 43.04 15.32 2.16
N GLY A 417 42.37 14.56 3.02
CA GLY A 417 41.62 15.12 4.14
C GLY A 417 40.13 15.40 3.93
N TRP A 418 39.29 14.36 3.99
CA TRP A 418 37.94 14.40 4.60
C TRP A 418 37.60 13.04 5.24
N ASP A 419 38.54 12.48 6.02
CA ASP A 419 38.29 11.28 6.84
C ASP A 419 38.94 11.46 8.22
N ARG A 420 38.30 12.26 9.07
CA ARG A 420 38.49 12.22 10.53
C ARG A 420 37.24 12.76 11.20
N LEU A 421 36.29 11.89 11.53
CA LEU A 421 35.36 12.07 12.65
C LEU A 421 34.69 10.74 13.01
N THR A 422 35.50 9.79 13.50
CA THR A 422 35.05 8.78 14.47
C THR A 422 36.24 8.34 15.32
N ASP A 423 35.97 8.26 16.62
CA ASP A 423 36.76 7.65 17.71
C ASP A 423 37.85 8.49 18.42
N THR A 424 37.41 9.17 19.49
CA THR A 424 38.18 9.17 20.75
C THR A 424 37.23 9.13 21.96
N CYS A 425 37.33 8.06 22.76
CA CYS A 425 36.72 7.93 24.08
C CYS A 425 37.55 8.69 25.13
N LEU A 426 36.92 9.57 25.92
CA LEU A 426 37.41 10.01 27.23
C LEU A 426 36.29 9.88 28.27
N ARG A 427 36.66 9.46 29.48
CA ARG A 427 35.78 9.14 30.62
C ARG A 427 35.31 10.41 31.35
N ALA A 428 34.02 10.36 31.70
CA ALA A 428 33.25 10.93 32.81
C ALA A 428 33.87 11.99 33.75
N GLY A 429 33.12 13.09 33.91
CA GLY A 429 33.22 14.06 34.98
C GLY A 429 33.00 15.47 34.44
N ASP A 430 31.90 16.11 34.87
CA ASP A 430 31.49 17.51 34.65
C ASP A 430 30.52 17.76 33.47
N GLY A 431 29.26 17.98 33.86
CA GLY A 431 28.18 18.37 32.98
C GLY A 431 28.32 19.82 32.48
N LEU A 432 28.20 20.00 31.17
CA LEU A 432 27.82 21.25 30.52
C LEU A 432 26.90 20.92 29.35
N GLY A 433 25.68 21.46 29.41
CA GLY A 433 24.65 21.28 28.38
C GLY A 433 24.82 22.21 27.17
N ALA A 434 23.91 22.01 26.22
CA ALA A 434 23.58 22.89 25.10
C ALA A 434 24.74 23.30 24.17
N THR A 435 24.92 22.54 23.09
CA THR A 435 25.45 23.08 21.83
C THR A 435 24.45 22.82 20.72
N CYS A 436 23.30 23.49 20.82
CA CYS A 436 22.38 23.74 19.72
C CYS A 436 22.25 25.26 19.63
N LEU A 437 22.58 25.81 18.46
CA LEU A 437 22.77 27.23 18.13
C LEU A 437 24.09 27.82 18.64
N ARG A 438 25.05 28.01 17.73
CA ARG A 438 25.98 29.13 17.87
C ARG A 438 25.15 30.40 17.68
N VAL A 439 24.74 31.01 18.79
CA VAL A 439 24.27 32.39 18.85
C VAL A 439 25.53 33.25 18.86
N ALA A 440 26.09 33.46 17.68
CA ALA A 440 27.13 34.46 17.45
C ALA A 440 26.93 35.03 16.06
N ASP A 441 25.74 35.59 15.84
CA ASP A 441 25.45 36.72 14.95
C ASP A 441 24.07 37.26 15.36
N GLY A 442 23.91 38.58 15.27
CA GLY A 442 22.99 39.37 16.07
C GLY A 442 21.49 39.02 16.03
N VAL A 443 20.77 39.70 16.92
CA VAL A 443 19.35 39.63 17.29
C VAL A 443 18.35 39.89 16.12
N GLY A 444 18.76 39.81 14.86
CA GLY A 444 17.92 40.00 13.66
C GLY A 444 17.22 38.75 13.10
N ASP A 445 17.64 37.54 13.46
CA ASP A 445 17.23 36.30 12.74
C ASP A 445 15.91 35.65 13.24
N ARG A 446 15.34 36.16 14.34
CA ARG A 446 14.07 35.65 14.90
C ARG A 446 12.82 36.14 14.15
N LEU A 447 12.96 36.98 13.13
CA LEU A 447 11.85 37.61 12.39
C LEU A 447 11.82 37.33 10.88
N ALA A 448 12.82 36.65 10.32
CA ALA A 448 12.87 36.41 8.88
C ALA A 448 11.83 35.34 8.42
N PRO A 449 11.09 35.59 7.32
CA PRO A 449 10.13 34.64 6.76
C PRO A 449 10.85 33.39 6.20
N ILE A 450 10.30 32.21 6.48
CA ILE A 450 10.85 30.94 5.95
C ILE A 450 10.32 30.72 4.53
N GLN A 451 11.22 30.54 3.58
CA GLN A 451 10.89 30.27 2.18
C GLN A 451 10.83 28.78 1.87
N VAL A 452 11.81 28.02 2.38
CA VAL A 452 11.97 26.59 2.07
C VAL A 452 11.92 25.76 3.34
N LEU A 453 11.04 24.76 3.36
CA LEU A 453 10.93 23.84 4.48
C LEU A 453 11.33 22.43 4.05
N VAL A 454 12.50 21.99 4.53
CA VAL A 454 13.03 20.65 4.27
C VAL A 454 12.52 19.70 5.35
N ASN A 455 11.89 18.59 4.98
CA ASN A 455 11.24 17.70 5.93
C ASN A 455 11.60 16.23 5.73
N VAL A 456 11.53 15.48 6.82
CA VAL A 456 11.67 14.01 6.86
C VAL A 456 10.54 13.45 7.69
N ASP A 457 9.65 12.70 7.03
CA ASP A 457 8.56 11.99 7.68
C ASP A 457 7.67 12.85 8.60
N ILE A 458 7.68 14.19 8.48
CA ILE A 458 6.75 15.08 9.20
C ILE A 458 5.53 15.38 8.33
N PHE A 459 5.73 15.73 7.06
CA PHE A 459 4.65 16.24 6.19
C PHE A 459 3.99 15.19 5.30
N SER A 460 4.31 13.93 5.52
CA SER A 460 3.54 12.84 4.93
C SER A 460 2.06 12.95 5.31
N GLU A 461 1.72 13.44 6.52
CA GLU A 461 0.35 13.54 7.03
C GLU A 461 0.16 14.79 7.93
N GLY A 462 -0.93 15.55 7.75
CA GLY A 462 -1.39 16.58 8.71
C GLY A 462 -0.93 18.04 8.53
N PHE A 463 -0.06 18.33 7.56
CA PHE A 463 0.34 19.71 7.26
C PHE A 463 -0.63 20.40 6.28
N ASP A 464 -1.15 21.57 6.67
CA ASP A 464 -2.07 22.37 5.86
C ASP A 464 -1.51 23.77 5.59
N CYS A 465 -1.09 23.98 4.34
CA CYS A 465 -0.49 25.20 3.80
C CYS A 465 -0.82 25.24 2.29
N PRO A 466 -1.98 25.80 1.90
CA PRO A 466 -2.44 25.78 0.51
C PRO A 466 -1.56 26.59 -0.46
N ASP A 467 -0.87 27.60 0.04
CA ASP A 467 0.00 28.57 -0.64
C ASP A 467 1.41 28.03 -0.94
N VAL A 468 1.64 26.72 -0.83
CA VAL A 468 2.87 26.08 -1.31
C VAL A 468 2.92 26.17 -2.83
N GLU A 469 3.98 26.76 -3.38
CA GLU A 469 4.15 27.01 -4.82
C GLU A 469 5.16 26.09 -5.49
N PHE A 470 6.01 25.40 -4.72
CA PHE A 470 6.80 24.28 -5.25
C PHE A 470 6.92 23.11 -4.27
N VAL A 471 7.08 21.92 -4.82
CA VAL A 471 7.42 20.69 -4.11
C VAL A 471 8.64 20.07 -4.76
N GLN A 472 9.69 19.83 -3.98
CA GLN A 472 10.90 19.18 -4.45
C GLN A 472 11.04 17.77 -3.85
N LEU A 473 11.20 16.79 -4.73
CA LEU A 473 11.31 15.37 -4.40
C LEU A 473 12.80 14.97 -4.41
N ALA A 474 13.42 14.93 -3.24
CA ALA A 474 14.83 14.54 -3.06
C ALA A 474 14.98 13.10 -2.50
N ARG A 475 13.88 12.36 -2.41
CA ARG A 475 13.81 11.01 -1.84
C ARG A 475 13.25 10.02 -2.87
N PRO A 476 14.04 9.03 -3.33
CA PRO A 476 13.50 7.90 -4.08
C PRO A 476 12.52 7.08 -3.22
N THR A 477 11.42 6.61 -3.82
CA THR A 477 10.45 5.73 -3.14
C THR A 477 9.75 4.80 -4.12
N LEU A 478 9.39 3.61 -3.66
CA LEU A 478 8.54 2.64 -4.35
C LEU A 478 7.06 2.73 -3.89
N SER A 479 6.75 3.63 -2.95
CA SER A 479 5.41 3.81 -2.43
C SER A 479 4.62 4.87 -3.21
N LEU A 480 3.62 4.43 -3.98
CA LEU A 480 2.67 5.31 -4.65
C LEU A 480 1.93 6.21 -3.65
N ALA A 481 1.60 5.68 -2.47
CA ALA A 481 0.97 6.42 -1.39
C ALA A 481 1.84 7.61 -0.95
N LYS A 482 3.13 7.37 -0.65
CA LYS A 482 4.07 8.44 -0.29
C LYS A 482 4.19 9.46 -1.42
N TYR A 483 4.35 9.01 -2.67
CA TYR A 483 4.44 9.90 -3.83
C TYR A 483 3.23 10.85 -3.94
N LEU A 484 2.01 10.30 -3.95
CA LEU A 484 0.77 11.09 -4.06
C LEU A 484 0.49 11.97 -2.83
N GLN A 485 0.91 11.55 -1.64
CA GLN A 485 0.88 12.41 -0.45
C GLN A 485 1.81 13.61 -0.59
N MET A 486 3.04 13.40 -1.09
CA MET A 486 4.06 14.46 -1.24
C MET A 486 3.62 15.51 -2.27
N VAL A 487 3.30 15.09 -3.50
CA VAL A 487 2.87 16.01 -4.57
C VAL A 487 1.51 16.64 -4.27
N GLY A 488 0.62 15.90 -3.61
CA GLY A 488 -0.71 16.39 -3.23
C GLY A 488 -0.70 17.57 -2.25
N ARG A 489 0.41 17.82 -1.53
CA ARG A 489 0.57 19.05 -0.74
C ARG A 489 0.66 20.30 -1.61
N GLY A 490 1.28 20.18 -2.79
CA GLY A 490 1.38 21.24 -3.78
C GLY A 490 0.10 21.44 -4.62
N LEU A 491 -0.84 20.50 -4.63
CA LEU A 491 -2.06 20.61 -5.44
C LEU A 491 -3.21 21.38 -4.77
N ARG A 492 -3.03 21.87 -3.55
CA ARG A 492 -4.06 22.69 -2.90
C ARG A 492 -4.18 24.06 -3.60
N VAL A 493 -5.42 24.54 -3.73
CA VAL A 493 -5.73 25.86 -4.29
C VAL A 493 -5.48 26.94 -3.25
N ALA A 494 -4.85 28.03 -3.66
CA ALA A 494 -4.64 29.22 -2.83
C ALA A 494 -4.87 30.48 -3.66
N ARG A 495 -5.28 31.57 -3.00
CA ARG A 495 -5.45 32.87 -3.67
C ARG A 495 -4.10 33.36 -4.18
N GLY A 496 -4.03 33.75 -5.45
CA GLY A 496 -2.81 34.26 -6.09
C GLY A 496 -1.88 33.17 -6.67
N LYS A 497 -2.11 31.90 -6.33
CA LYS A 497 -1.33 30.78 -6.86
C LYS A 497 -1.79 30.41 -8.27
N LYS A 498 -0.92 30.58 -9.26
CA LYS A 498 -1.19 30.19 -10.66
C LYS A 498 -1.07 28.69 -10.88
N SER A 499 0.08 28.12 -10.50
CA SER A 499 0.42 26.70 -10.60
C SER A 499 1.36 26.32 -9.46
N CYS A 500 1.51 25.02 -9.19
CA CYS A 500 2.59 24.50 -8.35
C CYS A 500 3.70 23.90 -9.22
N VAL A 501 4.96 24.13 -8.88
CA VAL A 501 6.09 23.51 -9.59
C VAL A 501 6.52 22.24 -8.85
N MET A 502 6.47 21.10 -9.54
CA MET A 502 6.93 19.81 -9.03
C MET A 502 8.33 19.54 -9.56
N ILE A 503 9.33 19.56 -8.68
CA ILE A 503 10.74 19.34 -9.00
C ILE A 503 11.12 17.92 -8.60
N ASP A 504 11.09 17.00 -9.57
CA ASP A 504 11.39 15.59 -9.37
C ASP A 504 12.87 15.27 -9.62
N ASN A 505 13.68 15.43 -8.58
CA ASN A 505 15.11 15.13 -8.63
C ASN A 505 15.43 13.63 -8.54
N VAL A 506 14.42 12.78 -8.46
CA VAL A 506 14.60 11.34 -8.24
C VAL A 506 13.83 10.45 -9.21
N GLY A 507 13.29 11.02 -10.29
CA GLY A 507 12.70 10.28 -11.41
C GLY A 507 11.44 9.49 -11.03
N LEU A 508 10.70 9.92 -10.01
CA LEU A 508 9.45 9.28 -9.57
C LEU A 508 8.35 9.31 -10.64
N TYR A 509 8.32 10.31 -11.51
CA TYR A 509 7.44 10.36 -12.68
C TYR A 509 7.61 9.11 -13.56
N ARG A 510 8.84 8.61 -13.74
CA ARG A 510 9.05 7.40 -14.55
C ARG A 510 8.55 6.13 -13.85
N VAL A 511 8.44 6.16 -12.52
CA VAL A 511 7.93 5.05 -11.73
C VAL A 511 6.41 5.06 -11.65
N PHE A 512 5.80 6.22 -11.36
CA PHE A 512 4.37 6.33 -11.05
C PHE A 512 3.54 7.08 -12.11
N GLY A 513 4.17 7.81 -13.01
CA GLY A 513 3.52 8.76 -13.91
C GLY A 513 3.24 10.10 -13.24
N LEU A 514 2.45 10.94 -13.92
CA LEU A 514 2.05 12.25 -13.42
C LEU A 514 1.08 12.15 -12.22
N PRO A 515 1.03 13.16 -11.34
CA PRO A 515 0.01 13.23 -10.28
C PRO A 515 -1.43 13.16 -10.81
N SER A 516 -1.67 13.67 -12.02
CA SER A 516 -2.96 13.61 -12.73
C SER A 516 -3.26 12.26 -13.39
N GLN A 517 -2.38 11.25 -13.27
CA GLN A 517 -2.67 9.94 -13.83
C GLN A 517 -3.95 9.35 -13.22
N VAL A 518 -4.84 8.84 -14.07
CA VAL A 518 -6.04 8.12 -13.63
C VAL A 518 -5.64 6.71 -13.22
N TRP A 519 -6.02 6.33 -12.00
CA TRP A 519 -5.71 5.04 -11.42
C TRP A 519 -6.98 4.21 -11.32
N ASN A 520 -6.88 2.90 -11.56
CA ASN A 520 -7.97 2.01 -11.23
C ASN A 520 -7.92 1.56 -9.78
N TRP A 521 -8.56 2.35 -8.92
CA TRP A 521 -8.58 2.08 -7.49
C TRP A 521 -9.34 0.82 -7.12
N ASN A 522 -10.38 0.42 -7.89
CA ASN A 522 -11.09 -0.84 -7.64
C ASN A 522 -10.17 -2.05 -7.83
N ALA A 523 -9.39 -2.09 -8.92
CA ALA A 523 -8.43 -3.17 -9.18
C ALA A 523 -7.40 -3.30 -8.06
N MET A 524 -6.88 -2.17 -7.59
CA MET A 524 -5.92 -2.12 -6.49
C MET A 524 -6.55 -2.52 -5.15
N PHE A 525 -7.77 -2.09 -4.90
CA PHE A 525 -8.56 -2.46 -3.74
C PHE A 525 -8.87 -3.96 -3.71
N GLU A 526 -9.11 -4.58 -4.86
CA GLU A 526 -9.31 -6.03 -4.98
C GLU A 526 -8.00 -6.83 -4.99
N GLY A 527 -6.84 -6.16 -5.12
CA GLY A 527 -5.54 -6.82 -5.22
C GLY A 527 -5.26 -7.44 -6.59
N LYS A 528 -6.02 -7.06 -7.62
CA LYS A 528 -5.86 -7.53 -9.01
C LYS A 528 -4.80 -6.75 -9.78
N LEU A 529 -4.39 -5.58 -9.29
CA LEU A 529 -3.38 -4.73 -9.93
C LEU A 529 -2.20 -4.45 -8.99
N LYS A 530 -0.99 -4.73 -9.47
CA LYS A 530 0.25 -4.35 -8.77
C LYS A 530 0.82 -3.06 -9.36
N VAL A 531 1.28 -2.16 -8.49
CA VAL A 531 2.05 -0.98 -8.90
C VAL A 531 3.52 -1.40 -9.00
N GLY A 532 4.16 -1.17 -10.15
CA GLY A 532 5.57 -1.51 -10.37
C GLY A 532 6.21 -0.62 -11.44
N LYS A 533 7.55 -0.59 -11.48
CA LYS A 533 8.34 0.17 -12.47
C LYS A 533 7.82 -0.13 -13.89
N LYS A 534 7.12 0.82 -14.51
CA LYS A 534 6.82 0.75 -15.94
C LYS A 534 8.05 1.21 -16.71
N LYS A 535 8.52 0.41 -17.66
CA LYS A 535 9.50 0.87 -18.65
C LYS A 535 8.76 1.84 -19.58
N GLU A 536 9.19 3.08 -19.61
CA GLU A 536 8.63 4.10 -20.49
C GLU A 536 8.87 3.67 -21.95
N THR A 537 7.80 3.56 -22.75
CA THR A 537 7.89 3.24 -24.17
C THR A 537 7.90 4.52 -25.01
N ALA A 538 8.63 4.51 -26.12
CA ALA A 538 8.71 5.66 -27.03
C ALA A 538 7.34 6.12 -27.53
N LYS A 539 6.39 5.19 -27.76
CA LYS A 539 4.99 5.52 -28.08
C LYS A 539 4.27 6.29 -26.97
N LYS A 540 4.58 6.02 -25.70
CA LYS A 540 3.99 6.73 -24.57
C LYS A 540 4.53 8.15 -24.45
N ARG A 541 5.83 8.37 -24.74
CA ARG A 541 6.40 9.71 -24.87
C ARG A 541 5.72 10.51 -25.99
N ALA A 542 5.59 9.94 -27.18
CA ALA A 542 4.97 10.60 -28.32
C ALA A 542 3.48 10.94 -28.09
N PHE A 543 2.75 10.05 -27.41
CA PHE A 543 1.33 10.26 -27.08
C PHE A 543 1.10 11.39 -26.07
N PHE A 544 2.03 11.63 -25.14
CA PHE A 544 1.92 12.70 -24.15
C PHE A 544 2.47 14.04 -24.67
N LEU A 545 3.57 14.01 -25.44
CA LEU A 545 4.25 15.22 -25.92
C LEU A 545 3.66 15.81 -27.21
N GLY A 546 2.54 15.29 -27.71
CA GLY A 546 1.85 15.85 -28.87
C GLY A 546 2.79 16.19 -30.03
N SER A 547 3.63 15.23 -30.46
CA SER A 547 4.63 15.51 -31.49
C SER A 547 3.99 15.60 -32.88
N GLU A 548 3.52 16.78 -33.25
CA GLU A 548 4.08 17.42 -34.43
C GLU A 548 5.32 18.18 -33.97
N GLU A 549 6.42 18.07 -34.73
CA GLU A 549 7.70 18.70 -34.43
C GLU A 549 7.51 20.21 -34.17
N GLN A 550 7.55 20.62 -32.91
CA GLN A 550 7.77 22.02 -32.59
C GLN A 550 9.24 22.32 -32.82
N GLU A 551 9.56 22.78 -34.04
CA GLU A 551 10.76 23.56 -34.28
C GLU A 551 10.75 24.82 -33.39
N GLY A 552 11.77 24.97 -32.54
CA GLY A 552 12.11 26.27 -31.97
C GLY A 552 12.05 26.41 -30.44
N HIS A 553 12.67 25.51 -29.68
CA HIS A 553 13.29 25.93 -28.41
C HIS A 553 14.74 25.42 -28.37
N GLN A 554 15.69 26.34 -28.19
CA GLN A 554 17.09 26.00 -27.91
C GLN A 554 17.13 25.18 -26.62
N ASP A 555 17.22 23.87 -26.75
CA ASP A 555 17.46 22.95 -25.65
C ASP A 555 18.86 23.26 -25.10
N ASP A 556 18.91 23.77 -23.89
CA ASP A 556 20.15 23.99 -23.15
C ASP A 556 20.75 22.61 -22.87
N SER A 557 21.65 22.17 -23.76
CA SER A 557 22.18 20.80 -23.84
C SER A 557 22.86 20.32 -22.56
N ASP A 558 23.09 21.22 -21.60
CA ASP A 558 23.75 20.96 -20.31
C ASP A 558 22.77 20.77 -19.13
N SER A 559 21.45 20.90 -19.33
CA SER A 559 20.47 20.74 -18.25
C SER A 559 20.12 19.26 -17.98
N GLU A 560 20.37 18.78 -16.75
CA GLU A 560 20.04 17.41 -16.29
C GLU A 560 18.52 17.20 -16.08
N MET A 561 17.73 18.28 -16.07
CA MET A 561 16.28 18.26 -15.88
C MET A 561 15.56 18.47 -17.21
N GLU A 562 14.43 17.80 -17.41
CA GLU A 562 13.50 17.99 -18.52
C GLU A 562 12.12 18.43 -18.01
N MET A 563 11.43 19.28 -18.77
CA MET A 563 10.02 19.58 -18.52
C MET A 563 9.18 18.42 -19.04
N VAL A 564 8.42 17.80 -18.14
CA VAL A 564 7.55 16.65 -18.46
C VAL A 564 6.18 17.12 -18.91
N VAL A 565 5.63 18.14 -18.24
CA VAL A 565 4.37 18.78 -18.62
C VAL A 565 4.36 20.19 -18.02
N SER A 566 3.92 21.18 -18.79
CA SER A 566 3.63 22.52 -18.27
C SER A 566 2.19 22.60 -17.75
N HIS A 567 1.88 23.55 -16.87
CA HIS A 567 0.52 23.75 -16.39
C HIS A 567 -0.46 24.16 -17.50
N GLU A 568 0.03 24.82 -18.55
CA GLU A 568 -0.76 25.18 -19.75
C GLU A 568 -1.09 23.94 -20.56
N GLU A 569 -0.09 23.11 -20.88
CA GLU A 569 -0.26 21.82 -21.55
C GLU A 569 -1.12 20.86 -20.73
N LEU A 570 -0.97 20.85 -19.40
CA LEU A 570 -1.83 20.09 -18.50
C LEU A 570 -3.28 20.54 -18.62
N LEU A 571 -3.55 21.86 -18.64
CA LEU A 571 -4.91 22.35 -18.83
C LEU A 571 -5.45 22.00 -20.21
N GLN A 572 -4.63 22.14 -21.26
CA GLN A 572 -5.01 21.77 -22.62
C GLN A 572 -5.36 20.29 -22.71
N THR A 573 -4.51 19.39 -22.21
CA THR A 573 -4.79 17.94 -22.16
C THR A 573 -6.02 17.57 -21.31
N LEU A 574 -6.36 18.37 -20.30
CA LEU A 574 -7.56 18.19 -19.48
C LEU A 574 -8.83 18.76 -20.16
N HIS A 575 -8.70 19.85 -20.92
CA HIS A 575 -9.79 20.47 -21.68
C HIS A 575 -10.11 19.70 -22.96
N ASP A 576 -9.09 19.14 -23.61
CA ASP A 576 -9.20 18.38 -24.85
C ASP A 576 -9.70 16.94 -24.64
N ARG A 577 -9.69 16.47 -23.38
CA ARG A 577 -10.20 15.15 -22.99
C ARG A 577 -11.53 15.30 -22.27
N GLU A 578 -12.62 15.37 -23.03
CA GLU A 578 -13.96 15.27 -22.45
C GLU A 578 -14.19 13.83 -21.98
N PHE A 579 -14.21 13.62 -20.67
CA PHE A 579 -14.56 12.32 -20.10
C PHE A 579 -16.06 12.11 -20.23
N VAL A 580 -16.46 11.12 -21.03
CA VAL A 580 -17.87 10.93 -21.41
C VAL A 580 -18.56 9.99 -20.43
N ASP A 581 -17.95 8.85 -20.13
CA ASP A 581 -18.53 7.81 -19.28
C ASP A 581 -17.43 6.83 -18.78
N SER A 582 -17.66 6.15 -17.66
CA SER A 582 -16.78 5.05 -17.20
C SER A 582 -17.52 3.99 -16.42
N ARG A 583 -17.14 2.72 -16.67
CA ARG A 583 -17.75 1.56 -16.02
C ARG A 583 -16.78 0.37 -16.05
N GLY A 584 -16.63 -0.29 -14.90
CA GLY A 584 -15.82 -1.50 -14.79
C GLY A 584 -14.33 -1.30 -15.07
N GLU A 585 -13.83 -1.93 -16.14
CA GLU A 585 -12.42 -1.83 -16.59
C GLU A 585 -12.19 -0.70 -17.62
N PHE A 586 -13.25 -0.02 -18.06
CA PHE A 586 -13.20 0.83 -19.26
C PHE A 586 -13.75 2.24 -19.01
N ALA A 587 -13.25 3.19 -19.80
CA ALA A 587 -13.74 4.55 -19.85
C ALA A 587 -13.85 5.03 -21.30
N ILE A 588 -14.87 5.83 -21.59
CA ILE A 588 -15.04 6.53 -22.85
C ILE A 588 -14.44 7.92 -22.70
N ILE A 589 -13.51 8.25 -23.60
CA ILE A 589 -12.92 9.58 -23.69
C ILE A 589 -13.21 10.17 -25.06
N LYS A 590 -13.39 11.48 -25.11
CA LYS A 590 -13.41 12.25 -26.34
C LYS A 590 -12.03 12.87 -26.53
N LEU A 591 -11.51 12.81 -27.75
CA LEU A 591 -10.23 13.35 -28.15
C LEU A 591 -10.37 14.80 -28.65
N PRO A 592 -9.26 15.56 -28.74
CA PRO A 592 -9.28 16.95 -29.23
C PRO A 592 -9.89 17.13 -30.63
N ASP A 593 -9.77 16.12 -31.51
CA ASP A 593 -10.38 16.13 -32.85
C ASP A 593 -11.90 15.87 -32.82
N GLY A 594 -12.50 15.74 -31.64
CA GLY A 594 -13.91 15.49 -31.41
C GLY A 594 -14.32 14.02 -31.52
N LYS A 595 -13.42 13.12 -31.91
CA LYS A 595 -13.69 11.69 -31.95
C LYS A 595 -13.74 11.10 -30.56
N MET A 596 -14.47 10.00 -30.41
CA MET A 596 -14.57 9.29 -29.14
C MET A 596 -13.85 7.95 -29.24
N THR A 597 -13.30 7.47 -28.13
CA THR A 597 -12.60 6.20 -28.02
C THR A 597 -12.82 5.57 -26.65
N VAL A 598 -12.54 4.28 -26.51
CA VAL A 598 -12.54 3.55 -25.24
C VAL A 598 -11.11 3.29 -24.80
N VAL A 599 -10.83 3.57 -23.53
CA VAL A 599 -9.56 3.24 -22.87
C VAL A 599 -9.78 2.25 -21.73
N ASN A 600 -8.82 1.37 -21.51
CA ASN A 600 -8.82 0.46 -20.37
C ASN A 600 -8.32 1.16 -19.09
N ARG A 601 -8.26 0.41 -17.99
CA ARG A 601 -7.76 0.84 -16.67
C ARG A 601 -6.35 1.43 -16.70
N GLN A 602 -5.53 1.07 -17.69
CA GLN A 602 -4.14 1.47 -17.85
C GLN A 602 -4.00 2.72 -18.73
N GLY A 603 -5.13 3.24 -19.26
CA GLY A 603 -5.16 4.34 -20.21
C GLY A 603 -4.77 3.92 -21.63
N GLU A 604 -4.70 2.61 -21.90
CA GLU A 604 -4.43 2.09 -23.23
C GLU A 604 -5.71 2.10 -24.03
N GLN A 605 -5.60 2.43 -25.31
CA GLN A 605 -6.71 2.43 -26.23
C GLN A 605 -7.17 0.99 -26.53
N VAL A 606 -8.47 0.75 -26.38
CA VAL A 606 -9.13 -0.55 -26.59
C VAL A 606 -9.95 -0.55 -27.87
N LEU A 607 -10.43 0.62 -28.28
CA LEU A 607 -11.19 0.81 -29.51
C LEU A 607 -10.55 1.95 -30.31
N GLU A 608 -10.46 1.82 -31.63
CA GLU A 608 -9.96 2.90 -32.49
C GLU A 608 -10.85 4.17 -32.37
N PRO A 609 -10.26 5.39 -32.42
CA PRO A 609 -11.04 6.60 -32.30
C PRO A 609 -11.94 6.77 -33.52
N GLY A 610 -13.20 7.08 -33.27
CA GLY A 610 -14.21 7.18 -34.33
C GLY A 610 -15.17 8.34 -34.13
N ASP A 611 -15.85 8.70 -35.22
CA ASP A 611 -16.92 9.68 -35.23
C ASP A 611 -18.22 9.03 -34.74
N TYR A 612 -18.33 8.88 -33.43
CA TYR A 612 -19.52 8.36 -32.77
C TYR A 612 -20.47 9.50 -32.38
N ARG A 613 -21.77 9.33 -32.65
CA ARG A 613 -22.82 10.25 -32.18
C ARG A 613 -23.16 10.01 -30.71
N ASP A 614 -23.08 8.76 -30.26
CA ASP A 614 -23.36 8.36 -28.88
C ASP A 614 -22.49 7.13 -28.54
N MET A 615 -22.00 7.06 -27.30
CA MET A 615 -21.28 5.91 -26.74
C MET A 615 -21.62 5.79 -25.27
N LYS A 616 -21.91 4.57 -24.79
CA LYS A 616 -22.25 4.29 -23.39
C LYS A 616 -21.71 2.95 -22.94
N LEU A 617 -21.22 2.88 -21.71
CA LEU A 617 -20.79 1.63 -21.10
C LEU A 617 -21.96 0.99 -20.34
N LEU A 618 -22.34 -0.21 -20.77
CA LEU A 618 -23.38 -1.03 -20.18
C LEU A 618 -22.81 -2.01 -19.16
N ASP A 619 -23.68 -2.66 -18.39
CA ASP A 619 -23.26 -3.66 -17.40
C ASP A 619 -22.57 -4.85 -18.07
N GLY A 620 -21.59 -5.41 -17.36
CA GLY A 620 -20.81 -6.54 -17.84
C GLY A 620 -19.79 -6.18 -18.93
N ASN A 621 -19.31 -4.93 -19.01
CA ASN A 621 -18.32 -4.45 -19.99
C ASN A 621 -18.78 -4.49 -21.46
N ILE A 622 -20.07 -4.33 -21.69
CA ILE A 622 -20.62 -4.16 -23.04
C ILE A 622 -20.60 -2.68 -23.41
N LEU A 623 -20.08 -2.35 -24.58
CA LEU A 623 -20.11 -1.01 -25.16
C LEU A 623 -21.30 -0.89 -26.10
N PHE A 624 -22.15 0.09 -25.85
CA PHE A 624 -23.08 0.62 -26.84
C PHE A 624 -22.42 1.79 -27.58
N TYR A 625 -22.53 1.82 -28.91
CA TYR A 625 -22.12 2.98 -29.69
C TYR A 625 -22.98 3.19 -30.93
N ARG A 626 -23.04 4.44 -31.41
CA ARG A 626 -23.72 4.84 -32.64
C ARG A 626 -22.74 5.58 -33.53
N HIS A 627 -22.27 4.95 -34.60
CA HIS A 627 -21.41 5.61 -35.58
C HIS A 627 -22.20 6.64 -36.41
N ARG A 628 -21.57 7.68 -36.97
CA ARG A 628 -22.30 8.65 -37.81
C ARG A 628 -22.98 8.05 -39.05
N ARG A 629 -22.50 6.90 -39.54
CA ARG A 629 -23.02 6.19 -40.72
C ARG A 629 -23.77 4.88 -40.42
N LYS A 630 -23.86 4.44 -39.16
CA LYS A 630 -24.57 3.23 -38.71
C LYS A 630 -25.61 3.59 -37.65
N GLU A 631 -26.64 2.77 -37.43
CA GLU A 631 -27.70 3.12 -36.47
C GLU A 631 -27.34 2.85 -35.01
N VAL A 632 -27.10 1.59 -34.65
CA VAL A 632 -26.80 1.15 -33.28
C VAL A 632 -25.89 -0.07 -33.37
N CYS A 633 -24.86 -0.09 -32.54
CA CYS A 633 -23.92 -1.20 -32.47
C CYS A 633 -23.59 -1.56 -31.01
N TYR A 634 -23.31 -2.84 -30.79
CA TYR A 634 -22.89 -3.38 -29.51
C TYR A 634 -21.55 -4.10 -29.65
N TYR A 635 -20.68 -3.94 -28.66
CA TYR A 635 -19.33 -4.52 -28.66
C TYR A 635 -19.00 -5.06 -27.27
N ASP A 636 -18.49 -6.28 -27.20
CA ASP A 636 -18.00 -6.84 -25.95
C ASP A 636 -16.54 -6.44 -25.74
N LEU A 637 -16.29 -5.58 -24.75
CA LEU A 637 -14.95 -5.07 -24.47
C LEU A 637 -14.02 -6.11 -23.84
N LEU A 638 -14.55 -7.23 -23.31
CA LEU A 638 -13.71 -8.31 -22.76
C LEU A 638 -13.12 -9.20 -23.87
N SER A 639 -13.96 -9.60 -24.82
CA SER A 639 -13.55 -10.46 -25.93
C SER A 639 -13.01 -9.67 -27.12
N GLY A 640 -13.28 -8.37 -27.20
CA GLY A 640 -12.96 -7.57 -28.38
C GLY A 640 -13.82 -7.94 -29.60
N ALA A 641 -15.02 -8.46 -29.37
CA ALA A 641 -15.92 -8.94 -30.42
C ALA A 641 -17.13 -8.00 -30.62
N ILE A 642 -17.54 -7.87 -31.88
CA ILE A 642 -18.79 -7.19 -32.25
C ILE A 642 -19.96 -8.11 -31.89
N ILE A 643 -20.93 -7.58 -31.14
CA ILE A 643 -22.17 -8.28 -30.78
C ILE A 643 -23.24 -8.06 -31.86
N ASP A 644 -23.42 -6.82 -32.30
CA ASP A 644 -24.30 -6.44 -33.43
C ASP A 644 -23.76 -5.17 -34.10
N ASP A 645 -23.74 -5.15 -35.43
CA ASP A 645 -23.41 -3.98 -36.25
C ASP A 645 -24.43 -3.68 -37.37
N GLY A 646 -25.63 -4.25 -37.28
CA GLY A 646 -26.69 -4.23 -38.28
C GLY A 646 -27.67 -3.04 -38.22
N PRO A 647 -28.55 -2.91 -39.23
CA PRO A 647 -29.48 -1.79 -39.41
C PRO A 647 -30.84 -1.94 -38.67
N SER A 648 -31.04 -2.99 -37.87
CA SER A 648 -32.33 -3.25 -37.21
C SER A 648 -32.09 -3.87 -35.84
N VAL A 649 -31.91 -3.01 -34.83
CA VAL A 649 -31.64 -3.43 -33.45
C VAL A 649 -32.95 -3.61 -32.69
N TYR A 650 -33.19 -4.82 -32.19
CA TYR A 650 -34.45 -5.19 -31.52
C TYR A 650 -34.36 -5.27 -29.98
N ASP A 651 -33.18 -5.53 -29.39
CA ASP A 651 -33.02 -5.71 -27.93
C ASP A 651 -31.66 -5.18 -27.42
N VAL A 652 -31.47 -5.06 -26.11
CA VAL A 652 -30.18 -4.67 -25.48
C VAL A 652 -29.46 -5.93 -25.00
N PRO A 653 -28.18 -6.18 -25.38
CA PRO A 653 -27.47 -7.36 -24.94
C PRO A 653 -27.28 -7.38 -23.42
N LYS A 654 -27.41 -8.57 -22.83
CA LYS A 654 -27.31 -8.78 -21.37
C LYS A 654 -26.29 -9.86 -21.08
N VAL A 655 -25.42 -9.61 -20.10
CA VAL A 655 -24.58 -10.68 -19.55
C VAL A 655 -25.46 -11.59 -18.69
N VAL A 656 -25.43 -12.87 -19.01
CA VAL A 656 -26.15 -13.92 -18.29
C VAL A 656 -25.15 -14.94 -17.74
N THR A 657 -25.45 -15.47 -16.56
CA THR A 657 -24.62 -16.49 -15.94
C THR A 657 -25.28 -17.86 -16.06
N LEU A 658 -24.63 -18.80 -16.73
CA LEU A 658 -25.07 -20.19 -16.90
C LEU A 658 -24.04 -21.10 -16.25
N GLU A 659 -24.46 -21.93 -15.29
CA GLU A 659 -23.57 -22.82 -14.51
C GLU A 659 -22.33 -22.10 -13.92
N GLY A 660 -22.43 -20.81 -13.57
CA GLY A 660 -21.30 -20.02 -13.02
C GLY A 660 -20.33 -19.46 -14.07
N TRP A 661 -20.71 -19.46 -15.35
CA TRP A 661 -19.96 -18.90 -16.49
C TRP A 661 -20.75 -17.79 -17.18
N GLU A 662 -20.07 -16.76 -17.66
CA GLU A 662 -20.70 -15.59 -18.30
C GLU A 662 -20.85 -15.75 -19.81
N PHE A 663 -22.05 -15.47 -20.32
CA PHE A 663 -22.39 -15.44 -21.74
C PHE A 663 -23.15 -14.14 -22.05
N ILE A 664 -23.24 -13.79 -23.33
CA ILE A 664 -24.04 -12.63 -23.79
C ILE A 664 -25.35 -13.15 -24.38
N LYS A 665 -26.48 -12.74 -23.82
CA LYS A 665 -27.79 -12.94 -24.42
C LYS A 665 -28.15 -11.72 -25.25
N TYR A 666 -28.46 -11.93 -26.53
CA TYR A 666 -28.94 -10.91 -27.46
C TYR A 666 -30.15 -11.44 -28.24
N GLY A 667 -31.35 -10.93 -27.93
CA GLY A 667 -32.59 -11.57 -28.37
C GLY A 667 -32.71 -12.99 -27.83
N ASP A 668 -32.91 -13.97 -28.73
CA ASP A 668 -32.93 -15.40 -28.40
C ASP A 668 -31.55 -16.08 -28.53
N VAL A 669 -30.55 -15.35 -29.02
CA VAL A 669 -29.20 -15.86 -29.24
C VAL A 669 -28.34 -15.70 -28.00
N TYR A 670 -27.56 -16.73 -27.68
CA TYR A 670 -26.61 -16.75 -26.58
C TYR A 670 -25.20 -16.92 -27.13
N MET A 671 -24.33 -15.95 -26.88
CA MET A 671 -23.00 -15.87 -27.47
C MET A 671 -21.93 -16.11 -26.40
N SER A 672 -20.86 -16.80 -26.77
CA SER A 672 -19.65 -16.88 -25.96
C SER A 672 -18.99 -15.53 -25.86
N ARG A 673 -18.31 -15.28 -24.73
CA ARG A 673 -17.50 -14.07 -24.54
C ARG A 673 -16.08 -14.30 -25.02
N THR A 674 -15.93 -14.73 -26.26
CA THR A 674 -14.63 -15.03 -26.88
C THR A 674 -14.47 -14.22 -28.17
N TYR A 675 -13.23 -13.92 -28.56
CA TYR A 675 -12.93 -13.23 -29.81
C TYR A 675 -13.41 -14.06 -31.00
N GLU A 676 -13.21 -15.37 -30.93
CA GLU A 676 -13.83 -16.30 -31.85
C GLU A 676 -15.35 -16.38 -31.63
N HIS A 677 -16.12 -16.16 -32.69
CA HIS A 677 -17.58 -16.13 -32.62
C HIS A 677 -18.16 -17.53 -32.47
N PHE A 678 -18.85 -17.76 -31.35
CA PHE A 678 -19.63 -18.97 -31.12
C PHE A 678 -20.94 -18.61 -30.42
N SER A 679 -22.07 -19.13 -30.93
CA SER A 679 -23.37 -18.79 -30.41
C SER A 679 -24.39 -19.92 -30.54
N TRP A 680 -25.39 -19.89 -29.65
CA TRP A 680 -26.52 -20.79 -29.61
C TRP A 680 -27.79 -20.05 -30.00
N PRO A 681 -28.65 -20.62 -30.85
CA PRO A 681 -29.92 -20.01 -31.21
C PRO A 681 -30.99 -20.09 -30.11
N TYR A 682 -30.69 -20.75 -28.98
CA TYR A 682 -31.55 -20.87 -27.82
C TYR A 682 -30.72 -21.05 -26.54
N CYS A 683 -31.34 -20.81 -25.38
CA CYS A 683 -30.69 -21.04 -24.09
C CYS A 683 -30.37 -22.53 -23.91
N PRO A 684 -29.11 -22.93 -23.68
CA PRO A 684 -28.78 -24.33 -23.42
C PRO A 684 -29.40 -24.76 -22.08
N SER A 685 -29.80 -26.03 -22.00
CA SER A 685 -30.31 -26.57 -20.75
C SER A 685 -29.15 -26.88 -19.80
N LYS A 686 -29.45 -27.00 -18.50
CA LYS A 686 -28.47 -27.46 -17.49
C LYS A 686 -27.92 -28.86 -17.77
N TYR A 687 -28.55 -29.64 -18.65
CA TYR A 687 -28.09 -30.98 -19.04
C TYR A 687 -27.13 -30.95 -20.23
N ASP A 688 -27.07 -29.83 -20.96
CA ASP A 688 -26.17 -29.65 -22.09
C ASP A 688 -24.81 -29.08 -21.65
N LEU A 689 -24.75 -28.48 -20.45
CA LEU A 689 -23.57 -27.84 -19.88
C LEU A 689 -23.00 -28.66 -18.72
N PHE A 690 -21.69 -28.93 -18.76
CA PHE A 690 -20.95 -29.66 -17.73
C PHE A 690 -19.82 -28.78 -17.20
N ASN A 691 -19.98 -28.27 -15.98
CA ASN A 691 -19.00 -27.40 -15.35
C ASN A 691 -17.98 -28.20 -14.53
N PHE A 692 -16.70 -28.07 -14.87
CA PHE A 692 -15.58 -28.70 -14.17
C PHE A 692 -14.77 -27.68 -13.33
N GLY A 693 -15.31 -26.47 -13.12
CA GLY A 693 -14.67 -25.38 -12.39
C GLY A 693 -13.72 -24.56 -13.26
N ASP A 694 -12.70 -25.21 -13.80
CA ASP A 694 -11.64 -24.59 -14.61
C ASP A 694 -11.99 -24.52 -16.11
N TYR A 695 -12.88 -25.40 -16.55
CA TYR A 695 -13.42 -25.43 -17.90
C TYR A 695 -14.89 -25.84 -17.90
N LEU A 696 -15.61 -25.41 -18.94
CA LEU A 696 -17.01 -25.74 -19.17
C LEU A 696 -17.13 -26.51 -20.48
N ILE A 697 -17.82 -27.64 -20.44
CA ILE A 697 -18.12 -28.42 -21.65
C ILE A 697 -19.58 -28.22 -22.04
N TYR A 698 -19.80 -27.86 -23.29
CA TYR A 698 -21.10 -27.88 -23.93
C TYR A 698 -21.18 -29.05 -24.90
N ARG A 699 -22.19 -29.92 -24.72
CA ARG A 699 -22.41 -31.07 -25.59
C ARG A 699 -23.21 -30.63 -26.81
N TYR A 700 -22.53 -30.48 -27.95
CA TYR A 700 -23.19 -30.10 -29.19
C TYR A 700 -23.82 -31.33 -29.86
N ASN A 701 -25.15 -31.38 -29.89
CA ASN A 701 -25.91 -32.54 -30.40
C ASN A 701 -26.12 -32.54 -31.93
N TYR A 702 -25.63 -31.53 -32.65
CA TYR A 702 -25.69 -31.52 -34.11
C TYR A 702 -24.55 -32.35 -34.71
N LEU A 703 -24.87 -33.19 -35.69
CA LEU A 703 -23.95 -34.04 -36.47
C LEU A 703 -23.13 -33.21 -37.47
N VAL A 704 -22.37 -32.23 -36.98
CA VAL A 704 -21.39 -31.50 -37.78
C VAL A 704 -20.01 -31.95 -37.34
N ASP A 705 -19.20 -32.45 -38.27
CA ASP A 705 -17.84 -32.90 -37.98
C ASP A 705 -17.00 -31.72 -37.50
N SER A 706 -16.62 -31.71 -36.22
CA SER A 706 -15.77 -30.67 -35.65
C SER A 706 -14.33 -30.75 -36.16
N GLY A 707 -13.92 -31.88 -36.72
CA GLY A 707 -12.52 -32.20 -37.01
C GLY A 707 -11.69 -32.51 -35.76
N CYS A 708 -12.28 -32.47 -34.56
CA CYS A 708 -11.56 -32.72 -33.32
C CYS A 708 -11.43 -34.22 -33.08
N GLN A 709 -10.21 -34.74 -33.18
CA GLN A 709 -9.93 -36.16 -32.94
C GLN A 709 -10.17 -36.49 -31.46
N GLU A 710 -11.15 -37.33 -31.13
CA GLU A 710 -11.36 -37.75 -29.74
C GLU A 710 -10.38 -38.87 -29.36
N TRP A 711 -9.79 -38.80 -28.17
CA TRP A 711 -8.87 -39.83 -27.65
C TRP A 711 -9.27 -40.27 -26.24
N TYR A 712 -9.20 -41.58 -26.00
CA TYR A 712 -9.53 -42.18 -24.71
C TYR A 712 -8.54 -43.28 -24.30
N TYR A 713 -8.46 -43.53 -23.00
CA TYR A 713 -7.75 -44.69 -22.46
C TYR A 713 -8.59 -45.94 -22.68
N TYR A 714 -7.99 -47.01 -23.18
CA TYR A 714 -8.66 -48.30 -23.34
C TYR A 714 -8.19 -49.30 -22.27
N GLU A 715 -9.07 -50.24 -21.94
CA GLU A 715 -8.81 -51.25 -20.92
C GLU A 715 -7.63 -52.16 -21.34
N GLY A 716 -6.70 -52.42 -20.42
CA GLY A 716 -5.46 -53.17 -20.68
C GLY A 716 -4.35 -52.40 -21.40
N GLY A 717 -4.56 -51.12 -21.75
CA GLY A 717 -3.58 -50.30 -22.48
C GLY A 717 -2.40 -49.76 -21.67
N ASN A 718 -2.33 -49.99 -20.35
CA ASN A 718 -1.28 -49.48 -19.45
C ASN A 718 -0.96 -47.98 -19.66
N GLY A 719 -1.99 -47.14 -19.75
CA GLY A 719 -1.85 -45.70 -19.96
C GLY A 719 -1.70 -45.26 -21.42
N LEU A 720 -1.69 -46.17 -22.39
CA LEU A 720 -1.80 -45.82 -23.80
C LEU A 720 -3.22 -45.34 -24.14
N MET A 721 -3.29 -44.46 -25.14
CA MET A 721 -4.55 -43.88 -25.61
C MET A 721 -4.82 -44.30 -27.04
N MET A 722 -6.11 -44.41 -27.38
CA MET A 722 -6.58 -44.75 -28.71
C MET A 722 -7.54 -43.66 -29.21
N LYS A 723 -7.45 -43.38 -30.51
CA LYS A 723 -8.35 -42.44 -31.21
C LYS A 723 -9.72 -43.08 -31.40
N ALA A 724 -10.77 -42.32 -31.15
CA ALA A 724 -12.14 -42.72 -31.46
C ALA A 724 -12.40 -42.69 -32.97
N THR A 725 -13.42 -43.43 -33.40
CA THR A 725 -13.87 -43.46 -34.79
C THR A 725 -14.70 -42.23 -35.18
N ILE A 726 -15.15 -41.44 -34.20
CA ILE A 726 -16.00 -40.27 -34.39
C ILE A 726 -15.30 -39.07 -33.76
N ASP A 727 -15.40 -37.91 -34.41
CA ASP A 727 -14.86 -36.66 -33.89
C ASP A 727 -15.64 -36.15 -32.67
N SER A 728 -14.94 -35.44 -31.79
CA SER A 728 -15.51 -34.86 -30.58
C SER A 728 -16.32 -33.60 -30.89
N ASN A 729 -17.62 -33.65 -30.61
CA ASN A 729 -18.51 -32.47 -30.69
C ASN A 729 -18.67 -31.77 -29.33
N ARG A 730 -17.70 -31.95 -28.44
CA ARG A 730 -17.72 -31.33 -27.11
C ARG A 730 -17.02 -29.98 -27.17
N VAL A 731 -17.81 -28.92 -27.24
CA VAL A 731 -17.30 -27.56 -27.17
C VAL A 731 -16.80 -27.28 -25.76
N CYS A 732 -15.67 -26.62 -25.64
CA CYS A 732 -14.94 -26.39 -24.41
C CYS A 732 -14.61 -24.90 -24.27
N PHE A 733 -14.97 -24.33 -23.12
CA PHE A 733 -14.59 -22.99 -22.72
C PHE A 733 -13.59 -23.10 -21.57
N LEU A 734 -12.47 -22.38 -21.68
CA LEU A 734 -11.44 -22.34 -20.63
C LEU A 734 -11.58 -21.05 -19.82
N ARG A 735 -11.38 -21.14 -18.51
CA ARG A 735 -11.64 -20.01 -17.62
C ARG A 735 -10.58 -18.94 -17.80
N GLY A 736 -11.00 -17.70 -18.03
CA GLY A 736 -10.10 -16.56 -18.25
C GLY A 736 -9.44 -16.53 -19.63
N ASP A 737 -9.82 -17.44 -20.52
CA ASP A 737 -9.44 -17.41 -21.92
C ASP A 737 -10.58 -16.80 -22.74
N TYR A 738 -10.33 -15.63 -23.32
CA TYR A 738 -11.30 -14.91 -24.15
C TYR A 738 -10.91 -14.94 -25.63
N GLU A 739 -9.90 -15.71 -26.03
CA GLU A 739 -9.43 -15.71 -27.43
C GLU A 739 -10.21 -16.73 -28.26
N HIS A 740 -10.33 -17.95 -27.77
CA HIS A 740 -10.79 -19.09 -28.56
C HIS A 740 -11.92 -19.86 -27.89
N VAL A 741 -12.77 -20.43 -28.72
CA VAL A 741 -13.63 -21.55 -28.34
C VAL A 741 -12.95 -22.83 -28.79
N TYR A 742 -12.98 -23.84 -27.93
CA TYR A 742 -12.24 -25.06 -28.16
C TYR A 742 -13.16 -26.27 -28.36
N TRP A 743 -12.61 -27.36 -28.89
CA TRP A 743 -13.21 -28.69 -28.85
C TRP A 743 -12.37 -29.60 -27.97
N LYS A 744 -13.02 -30.30 -27.04
CA LYS A 744 -12.33 -31.21 -26.13
C LYS A 744 -11.92 -32.48 -26.87
N CYS A 745 -10.61 -32.67 -27.01
CA CYS A 745 -10.00 -33.83 -27.64
C CYS A 745 -9.88 -35.01 -26.66
N ALA A 746 -9.38 -34.77 -25.44
CA ALA A 746 -9.16 -35.85 -24.47
C ALA A 746 -9.16 -35.36 -23.01
N THR A 747 -9.37 -36.28 -22.08
CA THR A 747 -9.06 -36.09 -20.66
C THR A 747 -7.90 -37.00 -20.28
N LEU A 748 -6.83 -36.41 -19.77
CA LEU A 748 -5.67 -37.14 -19.26
C LEU A 748 -5.85 -37.43 -17.76
N ARG A 749 -5.05 -38.36 -17.23
CA ARG A 749 -4.93 -38.54 -15.78
C ARG A 749 -4.35 -37.26 -15.13
N CYS A 750 -4.62 -37.05 -13.84
CA CYS A 750 -4.23 -35.86 -13.07
C CYS A 750 -4.96 -34.54 -13.40
N GLY A 751 -6.11 -34.59 -14.06
CA GLY A 751 -6.99 -33.42 -14.27
C GLY A 751 -6.63 -32.54 -15.48
N CYS A 752 -5.58 -32.90 -16.24
CA CYS A 752 -5.24 -32.22 -17.48
C CYS A 752 -6.20 -32.60 -18.62
N ILE A 753 -6.41 -31.68 -19.57
CA ILE A 753 -7.21 -31.94 -20.77
C ILE A 753 -6.43 -31.57 -22.02
N VAL A 754 -6.82 -32.18 -23.13
CA VAL A 754 -6.36 -31.78 -24.47
C VAL A 754 -7.53 -31.15 -25.19
N VAL A 755 -7.29 -30.00 -25.81
CA VAL A 755 -8.29 -29.21 -26.54
C VAL A 755 -7.78 -28.81 -27.91
N MET A 756 -8.67 -28.61 -28.87
CA MET A 756 -8.37 -28.17 -30.23
C MET A 756 -9.03 -26.82 -30.49
N ASP A 757 -8.35 -25.88 -31.13
CA ASP A 757 -8.94 -24.61 -31.57
C ASP A 757 -9.59 -24.72 -32.97
N SER A 758 -10.14 -23.61 -33.48
CA SER A 758 -10.73 -23.56 -34.83
C SER A 758 -9.73 -23.68 -35.98
N LYS A 759 -8.44 -23.46 -35.72
CA LYS A 759 -7.37 -23.68 -36.70
C LYS A 759 -6.93 -25.14 -36.77
N GLN A 760 -7.55 -26.01 -35.96
CA GLN A 760 -7.23 -27.42 -35.82
C GLN A 760 -5.86 -27.65 -35.18
N ASP A 761 -5.41 -26.71 -34.36
CA ASP A 761 -4.22 -26.82 -33.51
C ASP A 761 -4.63 -27.34 -32.13
N TYR A 762 -3.86 -28.28 -31.59
CA TYR A 762 -4.12 -28.98 -30.33
C TYR A 762 -3.21 -28.49 -29.24
N TYR A 763 -3.80 -28.34 -28.05
CA TYR A 763 -3.15 -27.81 -26.87
C TYR A 763 -3.40 -28.73 -25.67
N LEU A 764 -2.34 -29.01 -24.93
CA LEU A 764 -2.42 -29.53 -23.57
C LEU A 764 -2.71 -28.38 -22.61
N VAL A 765 -3.76 -28.54 -21.81
CA VAL A 765 -4.12 -27.63 -20.72
C VAL A 765 -3.83 -28.34 -19.41
N ASP A 766 -2.90 -27.78 -18.63
CA ASP A 766 -2.54 -28.30 -17.31
C ASP A 766 -3.51 -27.81 -16.21
N SER A 767 -3.31 -28.27 -14.98
CA SER A 767 -4.12 -27.90 -13.82
C SER A 767 -4.00 -26.42 -13.41
N TYR A 768 -3.09 -25.65 -14.02
CA TYR A 768 -2.94 -24.21 -13.82
C TYR A 768 -3.47 -23.41 -15.02
N LEU A 769 -4.25 -24.05 -15.90
CA LEU A 769 -4.80 -23.46 -17.12
C LEU A 769 -3.74 -22.99 -18.13
N LYS A 770 -2.50 -23.49 -18.03
CA LYS A 770 -1.46 -23.18 -18.99
C LYS A 770 -1.65 -24.03 -20.24
N LYS A 771 -1.83 -23.36 -21.38
CA LYS A 771 -1.90 -23.97 -22.72
C LYS A 771 -0.50 -24.23 -23.27
N THR A 772 -0.25 -25.43 -23.76
CA THR A 772 0.98 -25.82 -24.48
C THR A 772 0.62 -26.48 -25.80
N TYR A 773 1.11 -25.96 -26.92
CA TYR A 773 0.88 -26.57 -28.24
C TYR A 773 1.49 -27.97 -28.31
N ILE A 774 0.75 -28.92 -28.86
CA ILE A 774 1.17 -30.33 -28.93
C ILE A 774 1.02 -30.96 -30.33
N GLY A 775 0.33 -30.33 -31.27
CA GLY A 775 0.17 -30.85 -32.63
C GLY A 775 -1.00 -30.24 -33.36
N CYS A 776 -1.28 -30.72 -34.57
CA CYS A 776 -2.38 -30.23 -35.41
C CYS A 776 -2.94 -31.36 -36.28
N ASN A 777 -4.12 -31.15 -36.88
CA ASN A 777 -4.73 -32.16 -37.75
C ASN A 777 -3.92 -32.43 -39.04
N ASN A 778 -3.13 -31.46 -39.50
CA ASN A 778 -2.33 -31.58 -40.71
C ASN A 778 -0.82 -31.36 -40.41
N PRO A 779 -0.18 -32.34 -39.74
CA PRO A 779 1.16 -32.17 -39.17
C PRO A 779 2.24 -32.08 -40.24
N LYS A 780 3.25 -31.23 -40.02
CA LYS A 780 4.40 -31.11 -40.92
C LYS A 780 5.53 -32.06 -40.56
N ASN A 781 5.53 -32.57 -39.33
CA ASN A 781 6.53 -33.48 -38.79
C ASN A 781 5.93 -34.39 -37.72
N GLU A 782 6.66 -35.44 -37.36
CA GLU A 782 6.22 -36.46 -36.39
C GLU A 782 5.92 -35.90 -34.98
N ASN A 783 6.51 -34.76 -34.60
CA ASN A 783 6.24 -34.15 -33.28
C ASN A 783 4.90 -33.40 -33.22
N GLU A 784 4.25 -33.18 -34.37
CA GLU A 784 2.93 -32.57 -34.46
C GLU A 784 1.82 -33.60 -34.73
N ASP A 785 2.20 -34.84 -35.05
CA ASP A 785 1.23 -35.90 -35.35
C ASP A 785 0.64 -36.49 -34.06
N LEU A 786 -0.67 -36.31 -33.88
CA LEU A 786 -1.40 -36.81 -32.73
C LEU A 786 -1.35 -38.33 -32.58
N HIS A 787 -1.16 -39.09 -33.68
CA HIS A 787 -0.97 -40.53 -33.61
C HIS A 787 0.31 -40.94 -32.88
N ILE A 788 1.30 -40.05 -32.83
CA ILE A 788 2.56 -40.25 -32.09
C ILE A 788 2.48 -39.55 -30.72
N VAL A 789 1.96 -38.33 -30.69
CA VAL A 789 1.94 -37.49 -29.49
C VAL A 789 0.99 -38.02 -28.42
N MET A 790 -0.25 -38.39 -28.77
CA MET A 790 -1.28 -38.75 -27.80
C MET A 790 -0.96 -40.03 -27.02
N PRO A 791 -0.48 -41.14 -27.64
CA PRO A 791 -0.05 -42.31 -26.88
C PRO A 791 1.11 -42.03 -25.92
N ARG A 792 2.11 -41.24 -26.35
CA ARG A 792 3.24 -40.84 -25.50
C ARG A 792 2.79 -40.00 -24.32
N LEU A 793 1.91 -39.02 -24.59
CA LEU A 793 1.40 -38.09 -23.59
C LEU A 793 0.51 -38.80 -22.57
N GLY A 794 -0.41 -39.65 -23.04
CA GLY A 794 -1.29 -40.45 -22.21
C GLY A 794 -0.52 -41.33 -21.23
N LYS A 795 0.52 -42.01 -21.71
CA LYS A 795 1.36 -42.89 -20.89
C LYS A 795 2.12 -42.13 -19.81
N LYS A 796 2.70 -40.97 -20.17
CA LYS A 796 3.41 -40.11 -19.22
C LYS A 796 2.52 -39.74 -18.02
N TYR A 797 1.33 -39.22 -18.26
CA TYR A 797 0.42 -38.78 -17.19
C TYR A 797 -0.19 -39.96 -16.41
N TYR A 798 -0.35 -41.11 -17.05
CA TYR A 798 -0.74 -42.34 -16.37
C TYR A 798 0.34 -42.80 -15.37
N ASP A 799 1.61 -42.87 -15.81
CA ASP A 799 2.73 -43.28 -14.96
C ASP A 799 2.93 -42.33 -13.77
N GLU A 800 2.79 -41.02 -13.98
CA GLU A 800 2.84 -40.01 -12.92
C GLU A 800 1.73 -40.22 -11.86
N MET A 801 0.50 -40.51 -12.30
CA MET A 801 -0.62 -40.81 -11.40
C MET A 801 -0.36 -42.08 -10.57
N MET A 802 0.07 -43.17 -11.23
CA MET A 802 0.37 -44.44 -10.56
C MET A 802 1.48 -44.28 -9.51
N LEU A 803 2.47 -43.42 -9.78
CA LEU A 803 3.52 -43.12 -8.81
C LEU A 803 2.99 -42.35 -7.59
N GLN A 804 2.00 -41.47 -7.78
CA GLN A 804 1.34 -40.77 -6.68
C GLN A 804 0.49 -41.71 -5.83
N GLU A 805 -0.28 -42.62 -6.44
CA GLU A 805 -1.07 -43.63 -5.73
C GLU A 805 -0.18 -44.56 -4.92
N LYS A 806 0.89 -45.10 -5.49
CA LYS A 806 1.85 -45.95 -4.74
C LYS A 806 2.45 -45.23 -3.53
N LYS A 807 2.75 -43.94 -3.65
CA LYS A 807 3.23 -43.14 -2.50
C LYS A 807 2.15 -42.97 -1.44
N LYS A 808 0.90 -42.80 -1.85
CA LYS A 808 -0.25 -42.69 -0.95
C LYS A 808 -0.52 -44.00 -0.22
N GLU A 809 -0.56 -45.11 -0.94
CA GLU A 809 -0.73 -46.47 -0.38
C GLU A 809 0.41 -46.81 0.59
N ALA A 810 1.66 -46.52 0.24
CA ALA A 810 2.79 -46.71 1.15
C ALA A 810 2.65 -45.88 2.43
N SER A 811 2.14 -44.65 2.32
CA SER A 811 1.88 -43.79 3.48
C SER A 811 0.72 -44.31 4.33
N GLU A 812 -0.34 -44.84 3.72
CA GLU A 812 -1.47 -45.48 4.42
C GLU A 812 -1.07 -46.79 5.11
N MET A 813 -0.19 -47.58 4.50
CA MET A 813 0.36 -48.80 5.09
C MET A 813 1.27 -48.53 6.29
N ILE A 814 2.08 -47.46 6.24
CA ILE A 814 2.85 -46.98 7.40
C ILE A 814 1.90 -46.61 8.54
N LEU A 815 0.81 -45.89 8.22
CA LEU A 815 -0.20 -45.49 9.21
C LEU A 815 -0.91 -46.69 9.86
N LEU A 816 -1.24 -47.73 9.07
CA LEU A 816 -1.85 -48.97 9.57
C LEU A 816 -0.89 -49.76 10.46
N HIS A 817 0.41 -49.80 10.12
CA HIS A 817 1.42 -50.44 10.94
C HIS A 817 1.60 -49.71 12.29
N GLU A 818 1.70 -48.38 12.27
CA GLU A 818 1.76 -47.54 13.48
C GLU A 818 0.53 -47.73 14.39
N LYS A 819 -0.67 -47.87 13.81
CA LYS A 819 -1.91 -48.18 14.55
C LYS A 819 -1.88 -49.58 15.20
N SER A 820 -1.22 -50.57 14.59
CA SER A 820 -1.16 -51.94 15.13
C SER A 820 -0.17 -52.12 16.30
N VAL A 821 0.86 -51.28 16.39
CA VAL A 821 1.96 -51.42 17.37
C VAL A 821 1.63 -50.77 18.74
N ALA A 822 0.50 -50.06 18.85
CA ALA A 822 0.18 -49.24 20.01
C ALA A 822 -0.34 -50.00 21.27
N GLY A 823 -0.75 -51.27 21.16
CA GLY A 823 -1.40 -52.00 22.27
C GLY A 823 -2.79 -51.42 22.63
N HIS A 824 -3.54 -52.05 23.53
CA HIS A 824 -4.83 -51.50 23.98
C HIS A 824 -4.57 -50.31 24.90
N VAL A 825 -4.85 -49.10 24.41
CA VAL A 825 -4.65 -47.86 25.17
C VAL A 825 -5.94 -47.47 25.89
N GLU A 826 -5.84 -47.29 27.21
CA GLU A 826 -6.94 -46.87 28.08
C GLU A 826 -6.56 -45.54 28.77
N LEU A 827 -7.41 -44.53 28.62
CA LEU A 827 -7.32 -43.29 29.39
C LEU A 827 -7.98 -43.48 30.74
N TYR A 828 -7.27 -43.17 31.83
CA TYR A 828 -7.80 -43.33 33.18
C TYR A 828 -7.66 -42.05 34.00
N GLN A 829 -8.60 -41.82 34.91
CA GLN A 829 -8.64 -40.64 35.77
C GLN A 829 -8.41 -41.03 37.23
N ALA A 830 -7.58 -40.29 37.94
CA ALA A 830 -7.46 -40.37 39.40
C ALA A 830 -7.53 -38.95 39.98
N GLY A 831 -8.55 -38.70 40.82
CA GLY A 831 -8.87 -37.35 41.26
C GLY A 831 -9.30 -36.46 40.07
N LYS A 832 -8.70 -35.26 39.95
CA LYS A 832 -8.98 -34.31 38.86
C LYS A 832 -8.00 -34.40 37.69
N LYS A 833 -7.14 -35.43 37.67
CA LYS A 833 -6.07 -35.58 36.66
C LYS A 833 -6.16 -36.90 35.90
N TRP A 834 -5.72 -36.89 34.65
CA TRP A 834 -5.78 -37.96 33.67
C TRP A 834 -4.39 -38.54 33.39
N GLY A 835 -4.35 -39.85 33.17
CA GLY A 835 -3.18 -40.63 32.79
C GLY A 835 -3.52 -41.66 31.71
N ILE A 836 -2.51 -42.43 31.29
CA ILE A 836 -2.60 -43.42 30.21
C ILE A 836 -2.13 -44.78 30.72
N LYS A 837 -2.94 -45.81 30.46
CA LYS A 837 -2.54 -47.21 30.55
C LYS A 837 -2.39 -47.80 29.16
N VAL A 838 -1.41 -48.66 28.99
CA VAL A 838 -1.26 -49.50 27.80
C VAL A 838 -1.24 -50.94 28.27
N ASP A 839 -2.18 -51.75 27.80
CA ASP A 839 -2.38 -53.15 28.19
C ASP A 839 -2.46 -53.34 29.73
N GLY A 840 -3.21 -52.45 30.39
CA GLY A 840 -3.44 -52.47 31.84
C GLY A 840 -2.29 -51.94 32.71
N ARG A 841 -1.11 -51.64 32.13
CA ARG A 841 0.02 -51.03 32.85
C ARG A 841 -0.02 -49.52 32.76
N VAL A 842 0.18 -48.83 33.89
CA VAL A 842 0.27 -47.36 33.91
C VAL A 842 1.56 -46.94 33.20
N VAL A 843 1.41 -46.23 32.09
CA VAL A 843 2.52 -45.68 31.29
C VAL A 843 2.67 -44.19 31.57
N VAL A 844 1.55 -43.47 31.69
CA VAL A 844 1.52 -42.06 32.09
C VAL A 844 0.69 -41.97 33.38
N PRO A 845 1.29 -41.56 34.51
CA PRO A 845 0.53 -41.34 35.73
C PRO A 845 -0.48 -40.19 35.57
N PRO A 846 -1.45 -40.02 36.50
CA PRO A 846 -2.52 -39.04 36.35
C PRO A 846 -1.98 -37.62 36.60
N LEU A 847 -1.36 -37.02 35.57
CA LEU A 847 -0.63 -35.76 35.62
C LEU A 847 -1.40 -34.59 35.01
N TYR A 848 -2.19 -34.87 33.98
CA TYR A 848 -2.74 -33.85 33.08
C TYR A 848 -4.20 -33.54 33.39
N ARG A 849 -4.65 -32.33 33.07
CA ARG A 849 -6.03 -31.89 33.30
C ARG A 849 -7.02 -32.60 32.37
N SER A 850 -6.59 -32.87 31.14
CA SER A 850 -7.36 -33.61 30.13
C SER A 850 -6.40 -34.34 29.19
N ILE A 851 -6.80 -35.48 28.65
CA ILE A 851 -6.10 -36.19 27.58
C ILE A 851 -7.13 -36.54 26.52
N ALA A 852 -6.88 -36.14 25.28
CA ALA A 852 -7.74 -36.48 24.16
C ALA A 852 -7.54 -37.95 23.74
N GLN A 853 -8.56 -38.53 23.11
CA GLN A 853 -8.46 -39.89 22.56
C GLN A 853 -7.26 -40.00 21.60
N PRO A 854 -6.47 -41.07 21.67
CA PRO A 854 -5.32 -41.26 20.79
C PRO A 854 -5.69 -41.27 19.31
N VAL A 855 -4.83 -40.65 18.48
CA VAL A 855 -4.91 -40.68 17.02
C VAL A 855 -3.57 -41.19 16.51
N GLY A 856 -3.53 -42.45 16.05
CA GLY A 856 -2.28 -43.14 15.72
C GLY A 856 -1.42 -43.34 16.97
N ALA A 857 -0.12 -43.01 16.89
CA ALA A 857 0.84 -43.16 17.99
C ALA A 857 0.87 -41.99 19.00
N TYR A 858 -0.06 -41.03 18.89
CA TYR A 858 -0.02 -39.76 19.61
C TYR A 858 -1.36 -39.43 20.28
N CYS A 859 -1.31 -38.65 21.35
CA CYS A 859 -2.48 -38.02 21.95
C CYS A 859 -2.18 -36.56 22.33
N ALA A 860 -3.22 -35.72 22.27
CA ALA A 860 -3.14 -34.36 22.76
C ALA A 860 -3.44 -34.35 24.27
N PHE A 861 -2.73 -33.53 25.03
CA PHE A 861 -2.95 -33.40 26.47
C PHE A 861 -3.05 -31.94 26.87
N GLU A 862 -3.88 -31.66 27.87
CA GLU A 862 -4.04 -30.34 28.46
C GLU A 862 -3.34 -30.33 29.83
N GLU A 863 -2.28 -29.54 29.96
CA GLU A 863 -1.53 -29.44 31.22
C GLU A 863 -2.22 -28.47 32.19
N ILE A 864 -2.58 -27.29 31.69
CA ILE A 864 -3.40 -26.27 32.35
C ILE A 864 -4.46 -25.76 31.35
N PRO A 865 -5.55 -25.12 31.80
CA PRO A 865 -6.66 -24.74 30.92
C PRO A 865 -6.20 -23.97 29.67
N ARG A 866 -6.53 -24.48 28.47
CA ARG A 866 -6.12 -23.94 27.16
C ARG A 866 -4.61 -24.00 26.85
N TYR A 867 -3.86 -24.88 27.51
CA TYR A 867 -2.48 -25.19 27.17
C TYR A 867 -2.39 -26.67 26.79
N TRP A 868 -2.60 -26.90 25.51
CA TRP A 868 -2.54 -28.21 24.87
C TRP A 868 -1.15 -28.47 24.30
N GLY A 869 -0.66 -29.68 24.55
CA GLY A 869 0.57 -30.25 23.99
C GLY A 869 0.27 -31.59 23.32
N ILE A 870 1.31 -32.22 22.78
CA ILE A 870 1.23 -33.55 22.13
C ILE A 870 2.26 -34.46 22.76
N MET A 871 1.85 -35.67 23.12
CA MET A 871 2.75 -36.72 23.58
C MET A 871 2.55 -38.01 22.78
N THR A 872 3.54 -38.88 22.84
CA THR A 872 3.39 -40.27 22.37
C THR A 872 2.60 -41.10 23.38
N LEU A 873 2.04 -42.22 22.93
CA LEU A 873 1.38 -43.19 23.81
C LEU A 873 2.30 -43.80 24.90
N LYS A 874 3.62 -43.60 24.77
CA LYS A 874 4.63 -43.97 25.76
C LYS A 874 4.92 -42.87 26.80
N GLY A 875 4.18 -41.76 26.77
CA GLY A 875 4.34 -40.63 27.69
C GLY A 875 5.45 -39.65 27.34
N LYS A 876 6.06 -39.75 26.16
CA LYS A 876 7.08 -38.80 25.72
C LYS A 876 6.40 -37.57 25.12
N VAL A 877 6.55 -36.41 25.77
CA VAL A 877 6.11 -35.12 25.21
C VAL A 877 6.95 -34.79 23.97
N ILE A 878 6.27 -34.56 22.85
CA ILE A 878 6.89 -34.19 21.56
C ILE A 878 6.58 -32.75 21.16
N VAL A 879 5.48 -32.19 21.69
CA VAL A 879 5.12 -30.79 21.54
C VAL A 879 4.69 -30.29 22.92
N ASP A 880 5.41 -29.31 23.45
CA ASP A 880 5.11 -28.72 24.74
C ASP A 880 3.70 -28.10 24.78
N ALA A 881 3.09 -28.13 25.96
CA ALA A 881 1.77 -27.56 26.19
C ALA A 881 1.82 -26.02 26.14
N LYS A 882 1.55 -25.45 24.96
CA LYS A 882 1.54 -24.00 24.73
C LYS A 882 0.50 -23.52 23.71
N TYR A 883 -0.35 -24.42 23.24
CA TYR A 883 -1.34 -24.15 22.22
C TYR A 883 -2.74 -24.10 22.83
N GLU A 884 -3.59 -23.18 22.37
CA GLU A 884 -4.97 -23.08 22.83
C GLU A 884 -5.79 -24.30 22.41
N LYS A 885 -5.47 -24.88 21.25
CA LYS A 885 -6.15 -26.07 20.71
C LYS A 885 -5.17 -26.92 19.91
N VAL A 886 -5.30 -28.23 20.01
CA VAL A 886 -4.52 -29.19 19.22
C VAL A 886 -5.47 -30.21 18.61
N GLU A 887 -5.41 -30.37 17.28
CA GLU A 887 -6.12 -31.42 16.55
C GLU A 887 -5.11 -32.33 15.86
N ILE A 888 -5.04 -33.58 16.29
CA ILE A 888 -4.21 -34.60 15.64
C ILE A 888 -5.06 -35.28 14.57
N ARG A 889 -4.55 -35.32 13.34
CA ARG A 889 -5.17 -35.98 12.18
C ARG A 889 -4.43 -37.27 11.85
N ASP A 890 -5.11 -38.18 11.15
CA ASP A 890 -4.49 -39.34 10.53
C ASP A 890 -3.31 -38.91 9.62
N GLY A 891 -2.23 -39.69 9.60
CA GLY A 891 -1.02 -39.37 8.82
C GLY A 891 0.10 -38.65 9.58
N GLY A 892 0.03 -38.57 10.92
CA GLY A 892 1.07 -37.92 11.73
C GLY A 892 1.08 -36.39 11.57
N ILE A 893 -0.09 -35.78 11.33
CA ILE A 893 -0.22 -34.33 11.15
C ILE A 893 -1.01 -33.77 12.31
N ALA A 894 -0.44 -32.82 13.05
CA ALA A 894 -1.17 -32.05 14.05
C ALA A 894 -1.40 -30.62 13.58
N VAL A 895 -2.65 -30.17 13.66
CA VAL A 895 -3.01 -28.77 13.51
C VAL A 895 -3.07 -28.17 14.90
N VAL A 896 -2.10 -27.33 15.23
CA VAL A 896 -2.04 -26.63 16.52
C VAL A 896 -2.51 -25.19 16.34
N THR A 897 -3.35 -24.72 17.24
CA THR A 897 -3.83 -23.35 17.27
C THR A 897 -3.18 -22.67 18.45
N ASP A 898 -2.32 -21.68 18.19
CA ASP A 898 -1.78 -20.88 19.29
C ASP A 898 -2.88 -20.03 19.94
N ILE A 899 -2.58 -19.45 21.10
CA ILE A 899 -3.46 -18.52 21.82
C ILE A 899 -3.85 -17.26 21.01
N THR A 900 -3.31 -17.06 19.79
CA THR A 900 -3.67 -15.98 18.86
C THR A 900 -4.65 -16.44 17.77
N GLY A 901 -5.18 -17.67 17.89
CA GLY A 901 -6.10 -18.26 16.92
C GLY A 901 -5.43 -18.69 15.61
N LYS A 902 -4.09 -18.64 15.52
CA LYS A 902 -3.37 -19.06 14.32
C LYS A 902 -3.14 -20.55 14.34
N THR A 903 -3.64 -21.19 13.30
CA THR A 903 -3.41 -22.61 13.03
C THR A 903 -2.05 -22.80 12.36
N GLN A 904 -1.22 -23.67 12.92
CA GLN A 904 0.03 -24.15 12.34
C GLN A 904 -0.06 -25.66 12.17
N THR A 905 0.48 -26.17 11.06
CA THR A 905 0.55 -27.61 10.80
C THR A 905 1.92 -28.12 11.23
N ILE A 906 1.94 -29.05 12.17
CA ILE A 906 3.12 -29.77 12.64
C ILE A 906 3.08 -31.18 12.08
N HIS A 907 4.12 -31.56 11.35
CA HIS A 907 4.34 -32.95 10.97
C HIS A 907 5.01 -33.68 12.14
N LEU A 908 4.23 -34.50 12.83
CA LEU A 908 4.68 -35.39 13.89
C LEU A 908 5.44 -36.54 13.20
N LYS A 909 6.77 -36.41 13.13
CA LYS A 909 7.63 -37.50 12.66
C LYS A 909 7.70 -38.60 13.73
N ALA A 910 7.72 -39.85 13.29
CA ALA A 910 8.49 -40.90 13.97
C ALA A 910 9.97 -40.75 13.58
#